data_AF-K9ZCK1-F1
#
_entry.id   AF-K9ZCK1-F1
#
_cell.length_a   1.000
_cell.length_b   1.000
_cell.length_c   1.000
_cell.angle_alpha   90.00
_cell.angle_beta   90.00
_cell.angle_gamma   90.00
#
_symmetry.space_group_name_H-M   'P 1'
#
loop_
_entity.id
_entity.type
_entity.pdbx_description
1 polymer ?
#
loop_
_entity_poly.entity_id
_entity_poly.type
_entity_poly.pdbx_seq_one_letter_code
_entity_poly.pdbx_strand_id
1 'polypeptide(L)'
;MKIDLIYLDSSSFPWNVGKGWLQTLEKMKLLGQVFSVNESSYEILFQNLKKSTSDIIIIIGGDHYLPFLHDQPQKRDFWQNLEQTTVCLCWETIINAKFPNTIEKSASASLCFDYFICCDERDLSFFENRKNVCFSPVCVDEDSFKIKTPIDQRQKQMFFFGQITNFNIPGVYDQRRELLQQLLAARAVVFVNGWIETHNSPDVLVNLYNNFYAIINLPTNMGGYTQRVFEAMSCGTALLQYRLQSQPICSSLFVEYEDYIPYDIGNFPQLLHLVQNLNNLFDLEKITKQAREKILNYHTIEKRIQQIIKFVQDGEKIENQILPELKVEAISTNLSKFSYGQTKSKKCKICNSDSHYFSTAKILQKYDADYFQCSHCGFVQTEHPYWLDEAYSEAIAPSDVGLVYRNNMMANITAKLLFNYFDHDAKFLDYGGGYGLFVRLMRDQGFNFYWQDKFCQNLFATGFELIETIKSELLLVTAFELFEHFTDPLQELEVMLKLAPNILFSTSLLPDNNPKPDEWWYYTPHEGQHIAIYTIKSLEILAKKYNLKLYTDGSSLHLLTTNKNLPENLFDNIKIGELLSSQKESLLYRDFNQVVSKILTINNSLNVDQLINIPEIKTPIILIDGVFFQLYKTGIARVWKSLLEQWSSTEFANHIVVLDRADTAPKIDGIRYRNISPYNYNNTESDHQMLQQICDEEAAELFISTYYTTPIDTPSVFMAYDMIPEVLGGNLNEPMWLEKHHAIKHASAFISISENTAKDLNTFFPEIPLESITVAHCGVSSHFSPASNSEINAFKYKYGINKPYFLLGGLAGYKNTILFFQAFSQLSNKHSFDIVSTGAGNQLSSEWRRYTAGCTFHGLQLSDDELRLAYAGAIALVYPSQYEGFGMPVAEAMACGCPVITTSNASLPEVGGEAVIYVKDNNIESMTNALCEVQKPSLRRYLIEAGLKQSQKFSWSKMANIVSDILISQTLNPFNLRYINLIMFPDWNQSEDDLYLQLGEVIRTIATDSNAHQTTLLIYVSNTEPETADLILSSIAMNLMMEDEIDITESMQISLVVEISEKQWKILLPHLHSRIVLEVENQQAIAKFQAEQLPNFEI
;
A
#
# COMPACT_ATOMS: atom_id res chain seq x y z
N MET A 1 24.76 -5.54 -58.06
CA MET A 1 24.24 -4.86 -56.88
C MET A 1 25.06 -5.23 -55.66
N LYS A 2 25.46 -4.25 -54.87
CA LYS A 2 26.20 -4.36 -53.62
C LYS A 2 25.48 -3.61 -52.51
N ILE A 3 25.47 -4.19 -51.31
CA ILE A 3 24.77 -3.68 -50.15
C ILE A 3 25.78 -3.46 -49.02
N ASP A 4 25.94 -2.21 -48.61
CA ASP A 4 26.65 -1.90 -47.37
C ASP A 4 25.74 -2.16 -46.17
N LEU A 5 26.30 -2.76 -45.12
CA LEU A 5 25.57 -3.09 -43.91
C LEU A 5 26.11 -2.29 -42.72
N ILE A 6 25.24 -1.53 -42.07
CA ILE A 6 25.53 -0.79 -40.85
C ILE A 6 24.71 -1.39 -39.73
N TYR A 7 25.35 -1.78 -38.64
CA TYR A 7 24.68 -2.26 -37.43
C TYR A 7 25.43 -1.81 -36.17
N LEU A 8 24.77 -1.86 -35.03
CA LEU A 8 25.33 -1.42 -33.75
C LEU A 8 26.44 -2.36 -33.25
N ASP A 9 27.59 -1.78 -32.88
CA ASP A 9 28.69 -2.48 -32.22
C ASP A 9 28.41 -2.66 -30.74
N SER A 10 27.51 -3.59 -30.41
CA SER A 10 27.17 -3.90 -29.03
C SER A 10 27.12 -5.40 -28.80
N SER A 11 27.76 -5.83 -27.71
CA SER A 11 27.70 -7.19 -27.19
C SER A 11 26.29 -7.62 -26.76
N SER A 12 25.29 -6.73 -26.85
CA SER A 12 23.94 -6.90 -26.32
C SER A 12 22.88 -7.16 -27.41
N PHE A 13 23.22 -7.11 -28.71
CA PHE A 13 22.25 -7.34 -29.79
C PHE A 13 22.17 -8.81 -30.24
N PRO A 14 21.00 -9.29 -30.72
CA PRO A 14 20.85 -10.66 -31.22
C PRO A 14 21.66 -10.93 -32.49
N TRP A 15 22.13 -12.17 -32.65
CA TRP A 15 22.78 -12.68 -33.87
C TRP A 15 22.06 -12.28 -35.16
N ASN A 16 20.72 -12.41 -35.17
CA ASN A 16 19.85 -12.10 -36.30
C ASN A 16 19.82 -10.62 -36.71
N VAL A 17 20.39 -9.71 -35.91
CA VAL A 17 20.38 -8.25 -36.14
C VAL A 17 21.75 -7.75 -36.61
N GLY A 18 22.79 -8.59 -36.58
CA GLY A 18 24.15 -8.25 -37.04
C GLY A 18 24.76 -9.34 -37.92
N LYS A 19 25.40 -10.33 -37.28
CA LYS A 19 26.17 -11.37 -37.99
C LYS A 19 25.34 -12.25 -38.93
N GLY A 20 24.06 -12.50 -38.64
CA GLY A 20 23.17 -13.26 -39.54
C GLY A 20 22.95 -12.57 -40.89
N TRP A 21 22.74 -11.24 -40.88
CA TRP A 21 22.62 -10.44 -42.11
C TRP A 21 23.91 -10.39 -42.89
N LEU A 22 25.04 -10.23 -42.19
CA LEU A 22 26.37 -10.28 -42.79
C LEU A 22 26.57 -11.60 -43.56
N GLN A 23 26.37 -12.74 -42.89
CA GLN A 23 26.57 -14.06 -43.50
C GLN A 23 25.61 -14.31 -44.67
N THR A 24 24.35 -13.87 -44.54
CA THR A 24 23.37 -14.04 -45.61
C THR A 24 23.71 -13.19 -46.83
N LEU A 25 24.13 -11.93 -46.64
CA LEU A 25 24.58 -11.06 -47.73
C LEU A 25 25.85 -11.60 -48.41
N GLU A 26 26.77 -12.21 -47.65
CA GLU A 26 27.94 -12.91 -48.20
C GLU A 26 27.52 -14.11 -49.05
N LYS A 27 26.63 -14.96 -48.52
CA LYS A 27 26.06 -16.13 -49.20
C LYS A 27 25.37 -15.75 -50.51
N MET A 28 24.59 -14.66 -50.49
CA MET A 28 23.91 -14.11 -51.66
C MET A 28 24.86 -13.37 -52.63
N LYS A 29 26.14 -13.19 -52.26
CA LYS A 29 27.16 -12.42 -53.00
C LYS A 29 26.83 -10.92 -53.14
N LEU A 30 25.94 -10.41 -52.29
CA LEU A 30 25.49 -9.02 -52.29
C LEU A 30 26.27 -8.13 -51.31
N LEU A 31 27.06 -8.69 -50.40
CA LEU A 31 27.81 -7.91 -49.42
C LEU A 31 28.77 -6.90 -50.06
N GLY A 32 28.66 -5.64 -49.65
CA GLY A 32 29.61 -4.55 -49.85
C GLY A 32 30.51 -4.36 -48.62
N GLN A 33 30.56 -3.15 -48.08
CA GLN A 33 31.26 -2.82 -46.83
C GLN A 33 30.38 -3.05 -45.61
N VAL A 34 31.03 -3.29 -44.47
CA VAL A 34 30.36 -3.61 -43.21
C VAL A 34 30.87 -2.69 -42.13
N PHE A 35 29.93 -2.07 -41.42
CA PHE A 35 30.24 -1.11 -40.37
C PHE A 35 29.52 -1.51 -39.09
N SER A 36 30.30 -1.92 -38.09
CA SER A 36 29.85 -2.02 -36.70
C SER A 36 30.09 -0.66 -36.04
N VAL A 37 29.05 0.02 -35.57
CA VAL A 37 29.14 1.43 -35.15
C VAL A 37 28.67 1.68 -33.72
N ASN A 38 29.30 2.65 -33.06
CA ASN A 38 28.89 3.20 -31.78
C ASN A 38 29.19 4.73 -31.75
N GLU A 39 28.82 5.42 -30.68
CA GLU A 39 29.01 6.88 -30.55
C GLU A 39 30.46 7.34 -30.69
N SER A 40 31.45 6.46 -30.46
CA SER A 40 32.87 6.80 -30.56
C SER A 40 33.47 6.51 -31.95
N SER A 41 32.78 5.77 -32.82
CA SER A 41 33.32 5.32 -34.12
C SER A 41 32.60 5.89 -35.35
N TYR A 42 31.56 6.71 -35.17
CA TYR A 42 30.73 7.22 -36.28
C TYR A 42 31.49 8.10 -37.30
N GLU A 43 32.55 8.79 -36.89
CA GLU A 43 33.33 9.63 -37.81
C GLU A 43 34.05 8.77 -38.87
N ILE A 44 34.54 7.60 -38.46
CA ILE A 44 35.19 6.63 -39.35
C ILE A 44 34.16 6.06 -40.34
N LEU A 45 32.93 5.79 -39.88
CA LEU A 45 31.82 5.39 -40.74
C LEU A 45 31.63 6.42 -41.87
N PHE A 46 31.44 7.71 -41.55
CA PHE A 46 31.17 8.73 -42.57
C PHE A 46 32.35 8.92 -43.53
N GLN A 47 33.59 8.83 -43.06
CA GLN A 47 34.77 8.90 -43.94
C GLN A 47 34.82 7.75 -44.96
N ASN A 48 34.42 6.55 -44.55
CA ASN A 48 34.42 5.37 -45.41
C ASN A 48 33.20 5.33 -46.34
N LEU A 49 32.03 5.76 -45.86
CA LEU A 49 30.82 5.85 -46.68
C LEU A 49 30.98 6.83 -47.87
N LYS A 50 31.76 7.92 -47.71
CA LYS A 50 32.10 8.82 -48.84
C LYS A 50 32.79 8.12 -50.01
N LYS A 51 33.40 6.96 -49.76
CA LYS A 51 34.11 6.16 -50.76
C LYS A 51 33.32 4.91 -51.16
N SER A 52 32.13 4.72 -50.62
CA SER A 52 31.32 3.56 -50.95
C SER A 52 30.88 3.61 -52.41
N THR A 53 30.83 2.45 -53.04
CA THR A 53 30.29 2.25 -54.40
C THR A 53 29.11 1.28 -54.39
N SER A 54 28.55 0.99 -53.22
CA SER A 54 27.39 0.11 -53.07
C SER A 54 26.12 0.80 -53.56
N ASP A 55 25.14 0.00 -54.00
CA ASP A 55 23.87 0.52 -54.53
C ASP A 55 22.89 0.87 -53.39
N ILE A 56 22.94 0.11 -52.29
CA ILE A 56 22.06 0.27 -51.13
C ILE A 56 22.90 0.24 -49.85
N ILE A 57 22.53 1.05 -48.87
CA ILE A 57 23.03 0.99 -47.50
C ILE A 57 21.88 0.56 -46.59
N ILE A 58 22.01 -0.58 -45.92
CA ILE A 58 21.03 -1.05 -44.93
C ILE A 58 21.55 -0.74 -43.53
N ILE A 59 20.72 -0.06 -42.74
CA ILE A 59 21.00 0.31 -41.36
C ILE A 59 20.07 -0.48 -40.45
N ILE A 60 20.64 -1.33 -39.60
CA ILE A 60 19.91 -2.18 -38.66
C ILE A 60 20.13 -1.68 -37.23
N GLY A 61 19.03 -1.45 -36.51
CA GLY A 61 19.10 -1.10 -35.08
C GLY A 61 18.07 -0.10 -34.60
N GLY A 62 17.17 0.39 -35.46
CA GLY A 62 16.22 1.45 -35.09
C GLY A 62 16.87 2.83 -35.05
N ASP A 63 16.15 3.80 -35.59
CA ASP A 63 16.43 5.23 -35.58
C ASP A 63 16.68 5.81 -34.18
N HIS A 64 16.06 5.27 -33.14
CA HIS A 64 16.24 5.76 -31.77
C HIS A 64 17.46 5.22 -31.03
N TYR A 65 18.11 4.15 -31.51
CA TYR A 65 19.39 3.65 -30.97
C TYR A 65 20.61 4.20 -31.70
N LEU A 66 20.41 4.75 -32.89
CA LEU A 66 21.45 5.39 -33.69
C LEU A 66 21.30 6.91 -33.80
N PRO A 67 20.76 7.65 -32.79
CA PRO A 67 20.54 9.08 -32.92
C PRO A 67 21.84 9.82 -33.14
N PHE A 68 22.97 9.30 -32.63
CA PHE A 68 24.29 9.86 -32.85
C PHE A 68 24.73 9.89 -34.33
N LEU A 69 24.05 9.18 -35.23
CA LEU A 69 24.27 9.27 -36.67
C LEU A 69 23.55 10.45 -37.33
N HIS A 70 22.58 11.08 -36.65
CA HIS A 70 21.72 12.13 -37.24
C HIS A 70 21.25 13.22 -36.23
N ASP A 71 21.80 13.24 -35.02
CA ASP A 71 21.46 14.20 -33.95
C ASP A 71 21.89 15.63 -34.27
N GLN A 72 22.96 15.81 -35.04
CA GLN A 72 23.50 17.12 -35.43
C GLN A 72 23.18 17.46 -36.89
N PRO A 73 22.92 18.74 -37.22
CA PRO A 73 22.63 19.18 -38.59
C PRO A 73 23.65 18.69 -39.63
N GLN A 74 24.93 18.85 -39.35
CA GLN A 74 26.03 18.42 -40.24
C GLN A 74 26.01 16.92 -40.57
N LYS A 75 25.52 16.08 -39.66
CA LYS A 75 25.41 14.62 -39.87
C LYS A 75 24.18 14.29 -40.72
N ARG A 76 23.08 15.03 -40.52
CA ARG A 76 21.89 14.92 -41.38
C ARG A 76 22.19 15.36 -42.80
N ASP A 77 22.89 16.48 -42.95
CA ASP A 77 23.35 16.99 -44.23
C ASP A 77 24.25 15.97 -44.94
N PHE A 78 25.10 15.25 -44.19
CA PHE A 78 25.91 14.17 -44.76
C PHE A 78 25.06 13.09 -45.42
N TRP A 79 24.04 12.55 -44.71
CA TRP A 79 23.15 11.53 -45.26
C TRP A 79 22.33 12.03 -46.45
N GLN A 80 21.83 13.26 -46.39
CA GLN A 80 21.07 13.88 -47.49
C GLN A 80 21.89 14.10 -48.76
N ASN A 81 23.21 14.22 -48.63
CA ASN A 81 24.14 14.41 -49.75
C ASN A 81 24.81 13.09 -50.19
N LEU A 82 24.43 11.96 -49.59
CA LEU A 82 24.95 10.65 -49.95
C LEU A 82 24.23 10.13 -51.21
N GLU A 83 24.97 9.65 -52.21
CA GLU A 83 24.38 9.25 -53.50
C GLU A 83 23.69 7.87 -53.44
N GLN A 84 24.05 7.04 -52.46
CA GLN A 84 23.53 5.69 -52.28
C GLN A 84 22.15 5.70 -51.62
N THR A 85 21.27 4.77 -52.02
CA THR A 85 19.97 4.63 -51.37
C THR A 85 20.11 4.05 -49.96
N THR A 86 19.55 4.74 -48.98
CA THR A 86 19.64 4.39 -47.56
C THR A 86 18.33 3.79 -47.04
N VAL A 87 18.42 2.62 -46.44
CA VAL A 87 17.28 1.88 -45.88
C VAL A 87 17.48 1.73 -44.38
N CYS A 88 16.56 2.30 -43.59
CA CYS A 88 16.55 2.14 -42.14
C CYS A 88 15.56 1.04 -41.74
N LEU A 89 16.05 0.02 -41.03
CA LEU A 89 15.23 -1.05 -40.46
C LEU A 89 14.94 -0.73 -38.98
N CYS A 90 13.69 -0.34 -38.72
CA CYS A 90 13.16 -0.04 -37.39
C CYS A 90 12.78 -1.34 -36.68
N TRP A 91 13.75 -1.86 -35.94
CA TRP A 91 13.66 -3.17 -35.28
C TRP A 91 12.75 -3.18 -34.04
N GLU A 92 12.78 -2.12 -33.23
CA GLU A 92 11.92 -1.93 -32.07
C GLU A 92 10.90 -0.81 -32.34
N THR A 93 9.77 -0.84 -31.63
CA THR A 93 8.70 0.16 -31.79
C THR A 93 9.18 1.58 -31.50
N ILE A 94 8.77 2.54 -32.35
CA ILE A 94 8.98 3.97 -32.17
C ILE A 94 7.97 4.55 -31.18
N ILE A 95 6.70 4.16 -31.30
CA ILE A 95 5.59 4.80 -30.57
C ILE A 95 5.60 4.46 -29.08
N ASN A 96 6.01 3.24 -28.72
CA ASN A 96 6.03 2.76 -27.33
C ASN A 96 7.44 2.33 -26.88
N ALA A 97 8.45 3.03 -27.38
CA ALA A 97 9.84 2.76 -27.05
C ALA A 97 10.15 2.99 -25.56
N LYS A 98 11.08 2.20 -25.02
CA LYS A 98 11.52 2.30 -23.62
C LYS A 98 12.38 3.54 -23.31
N PHE A 99 12.84 4.27 -24.31
CA PHE A 99 13.73 5.43 -24.12
C PHE A 99 12.98 6.75 -24.26
N PRO A 100 13.26 7.74 -23.39
CA PRO A 100 12.73 9.09 -23.54
C PRO A 100 13.09 9.71 -24.89
N ASN A 101 12.16 10.51 -25.42
CA ASN A 101 12.31 11.30 -26.65
C ASN A 101 12.57 10.44 -27.90
N THR A 102 12.17 9.16 -27.89
CA THR A 102 12.34 8.25 -29.04
C THR A 102 11.59 8.77 -30.27
N ILE A 103 10.36 9.25 -30.12
CA ILE A 103 9.57 9.84 -31.21
C ILE A 103 10.31 11.03 -31.83
N GLU A 104 10.86 11.92 -31.01
CA GLU A 104 11.63 13.09 -31.47
C GLU A 104 12.93 12.70 -32.18
N LYS A 105 13.66 11.72 -31.64
CA LYS A 105 14.88 11.16 -32.26
C LYS A 105 14.56 10.51 -33.61
N SER A 106 13.48 9.73 -33.68
CA SER A 106 13.00 9.04 -34.89
C SER A 106 12.54 10.02 -35.96
N ALA A 107 11.91 11.13 -35.55
CA ALA A 107 11.56 12.22 -36.47
C ALA A 107 12.81 12.83 -37.15
N SER A 108 13.95 12.90 -36.46
CA SER A 108 15.23 13.35 -37.04
C SER A 108 15.78 12.36 -38.09
N ALA A 109 15.71 11.05 -37.82
CA ALA A 109 16.11 10.02 -38.79
C ALA A 109 15.30 10.11 -40.09
N SER A 110 14.01 10.45 -39.96
CA SER A 110 13.11 10.65 -41.10
C SER A 110 13.59 11.73 -42.08
N LEU A 111 14.46 12.64 -41.65
CA LEU A 111 15.06 13.66 -42.52
C LEU A 111 16.31 13.16 -43.28
N CYS A 112 16.80 11.96 -42.94
CA CYS A 112 18.11 11.47 -43.37
C CYS A 112 18.05 10.26 -44.29
N PHE A 113 17.11 9.34 -44.06
CA PHE A 113 17.06 8.06 -44.76
C PHE A 113 15.94 7.97 -45.80
N ASP A 114 16.18 7.26 -46.90
CA ASP A 114 15.29 7.21 -48.06
C ASP A 114 14.09 6.27 -47.85
N TYR A 115 14.32 5.14 -47.19
CA TYR A 115 13.30 4.11 -46.95
C TYR A 115 13.28 3.67 -45.48
N PHE A 116 12.08 3.42 -44.95
CA PHE A 116 11.87 2.90 -43.60
C PHE A 116 11.12 1.57 -43.63
N ILE A 117 11.59 0.63 -42.83
CA ILE A 117 11.02 -0.70 -42.71
C ILE A 117 10.70 -0.95 -41.24
N CYS A 118 9.41 -0.95 -40.92
CA CYS A 118 8.92 -1.06 -39.54
C CYS A 118 8.61 -2.52 -39.20
N CYS A 119 9.19 -3.01 -38.09
CA CYS A 119 8.87 -4.34 -37.56
C CYS A 119 7.65 -4.36 -36.64
N ASP A 120 7.16 -3.20 -36.20
CA ASP A 120 5.91 -3.04 -35.47
C ASP A 120 4.91 -2.27 -36.32
N GLU A 121 3.72 -2.85 -36.55
CA GLU A 121 2.71 -2.23 -37.41
C GLU A 121 2.16 -0.92 -36.84
N ARG A 122 2.26 -0.68 -35.52
CA ARG A 122 1.84 0.59 -34.92
C ARG A 122 2.65 1.76 -35.48
N ASP A 123 3.93 1.53 -35.76
CA ASP A 123 4.84 2.56 -36.26
C ASP A 123 4.49 3.02 -37.69
N LEU A 124 3.64 2.27 -38.42
CA LEU A 124 3.11 2.75 -39.70
C LEU A 124 2.37 4.08 -39.55
N SER A 125 1.64 4.26 -38.44
CA SER A 125 0.92 5.50 -38.15
C SER A 125 1.85 6.71 -38.02
N PHE A 126 3.05 6.50 -37.47
CA PHE A 126 4.07 7.54 -37.34
C PHE A 126 4.56 8.05 -38.71
N PHE A 127 4.49 7.20 -39.75
CA PHE A 127 4.93 7.52 -41.10
C PHE A 127 3.79 7.61 -42.13
N GLU A 128 2.53 7.76 -41.70
CA GLU A 128 1.33 7.70 -42.55
C GLU A 128 1.39 8.54 -43.84
N ASN A 129 2.16 9.64 -43.82
CA ASN A 129 2.30 10.56 -44.95
C ASN A 129 3.47 10.26 -45.90
N ARG A 130 4.15 9.11 -45.75
CA ARG A 130 5.34 8.75 -46.54
C ARG A 130 5.10 7.51 -47.41
N LYS A 131 5.55 7.58 -48.67
CA LYS A 131 5.44 6.47 -49.64
C LYS A 131 6.53 5.41 -49.47
N ASN A 132 7.69 5.79 -48.95
CA ASN A 132 8.87 4.91 -48.83
C ASN A 132 8.91 4.19 -47.47
N VAL A 133 7.73 3.90 -46.89
CA VAL A 133 7.60 3.17 -45.63
C VAL A 133 6.72 1.96 -45.81
N CYS A 134 7.13 0.81 -45.25
CA CYS A 134 6.34 -0.40 -45.23
C CYS A 134 6.54 -1.21 -43.95
N PHE A 135 5.55 -2.05 -43.65
CA PHE A 135 5.64 -3.03 -42.57
C PHE A 135 6.32 -4.31 -43.04
N SER A 136 7.12 -4.87 -42.14
CA SER A 136 7.90 -6.07 -42.39
C SER A 136 8.19 -6.75 -41.06
N PRO A 137 7.62 -7.94 -40.77
CA PRO A 137 7.93 -8.65 -39.53
C PRO A 137 9.41 -9.00 -39.46
N VAL A 138 9.87 -9.31 -38.25
CA VAL A 138 11.24 -9.77 -38.01
C VAL A 138 11.56 -11.05 -38.79
N CYS A 139 12.83 -11.44 -38.86
CA CYS A 139 13.29 -12.56 -39.69
C CYS A 139 14.41 -13.35 -39.02
N VAL A 140 14.60 -14.60 -39.43
CA VAL A 140 15.56 -15.53 -38.83
C VAL A 140 16.62 -15.97 -39.82
N ASP A 141 17.85 -16.14 -39.32
CA ASP A 141 18.90 -16.90 -39.99
C ASP A 141 18.56 -18.40 -39.89
N GLU A 142 17.93 -18.90 -40.94
CA GLU A 142 17.51 -20.29 -41.08
C GLU A 142 18.70 -21.27 -41.08
N ASP A 143 19.89 -20.79 -41.43
CA ASP A 143 21.08 -21.62 -41.48
C ASP A 143 21.64 -21.90 -40.10
N SER A 144 21.51 -20.94 -39.19
CA SER A 144 21.89 -21.08 -37.79
C SER A 144 20.79 -21.73 -36.95
N PHE A 145 19.53 -21.31 -37.10
CA PHE A 145 18.42 -21.74 -36.23
C PHE A 145 17.69 -22.99 -36.75
N LYS A 146 18.32 -24.16 -36.59
CA LYS A 146 17.85 -25.46 -37.10
C LYS A 146 17.34 -26.41 -36.01
N ILE A 147 16.49 -27.36 -36.40
CA ILE A 147 16.12 -28.51 -35.56
C ILE A 147 17.37 -29.41 -35.41
N LYS A 148 17.83 -29.58 -34.17
CA LYS A 148 18.84 -30.56 -33.74
C LYS A 148 18.18 -31.78 -33.09
N THR A 149 17.11 -31.57 -32.34
CA THR A 149 16.38 -32.63 -31.60
C THR A 149 14.90 -32.58 -31.98
N PRO A 150 14.27 -33.68 -32.43
CA PRO A 150 12.83 -33.76 -32.65
C PRO A 150 12.01 -33.41 -31.38
N ILE A 151 10.85 -32.76 -31.52
CA ILE A 151 10.09 -32.22 -30.37
C ILE A 151 9.61 -33.30 -29.40
N ASP A 152 9.29 -34.49 -29.88
CA ASP A 152 8.90 -35.67 -29.10
C ASP A 152 10.04 -36.20 -28.21
N GLN A 153 11.29 -35.88 -28.53
CA GLN A 153 12.49 -36.28 -27.79
C GLN A 153 13.00 -35.20 -26.83
N ARG A 154 12.36 -34.02 -26.78
CA ARG A 154 12.77 -32.89 -25.92
C ARG A 154 12.25 -33.05 -24.50
N GLN A 155 12.89 -32.36 -23.55
CA GLN A 155 12.41 -32.32 -22.18
C GLN A 155 11.05 -31.63 -22.13
N LYS A 156 10.01 -32.31 -21.61
CA LYS A 156 8.64 -31.81 -21.42
C LYS A 156 8.55 -30.71 -20.35
N GLN A 157 9.30 -29.64 -20.57
CA GLN A 157 9.38 -28.45 -19.76
C GLN A 157 9.23 -27.25 -20.69
N MET A 158 8.50 -26.26 -20.20
CA MET A 158 8.40 -24.96 -20.84
C MET A 158 9.44 -24.02 -20.24
N PHE A 159 9.96 -23.10 -21.03
CA PHE A 159 10.89 -22.08 -20.53
C PHE A 159 10.50 -20.67 -20.96
N PHE A 160 11.01 -19.70 -20.21
CA PHE A 160 10.99 -18.29 -20.53
C PHE A 160 12.42 -17.75 -20.56
N PHE A 161 12.76 -17.04 -21.62
CA PHE A 161 14.07 -16.45 -21.83
C PHE A 161 13.97 -14.92 -21.90
N GLY A 162 14.54 -14.23 -20.90
CA GLY A 162 14.47 -12.77 -20.80
C GLY A 162 15.10 -12.20 -19.53
N GLN A 163 14.97 -10.89 -19.33
CA GLN A 163 15.48 -10.18 -18.15
C GLN A 163 14.37 -9.94 -17.12
N ILE A 164 14.67 -10.08 -15.82
CA ILE A 164 13.73 -9.86 -14.71
C ILE A 164 14.05 -8.58 -13.91
N THR A 165 15.32 -8.16 -13.83
CA THR A 165 15.79 -7.31 -12.71
C THR A 165 16.05 -5.83 -13.02
N ASN A 166 15.96 -5.35 -14.27
CA ASN A 166 16.52 -4.03 -14.64
C ASN A 166 15.53 -2.98 -15.21
N PHE A 167 14.22 -3.09 -15.00
CA PHE A 167 13.28 -2.09 -15.55
C PHE A 167 12.35 -1.51 -14.49
N ASN A 168 12.81 -0.44 -13.82
CA ASN A 168 12.03 0.44 -12.93
C ASN A 168 11.27 1.50 -13.72
N ILE A 169 10.56 1.10 -14.77
CA ILE A 169 9.62 1.99 -15.49
C ILE A 169 8.22 1.45 -15.23
N PRO A 170 7.43 2.10 -14.35
CA PRO A 170 6.04 1.70 -14.08
C PRO A 170 5.21 1.64 -15.36
N GLY A 171 4.30 0.65 -15.45
CA GLY A 171 3.29 0.52 -16.50
C GLY A 171 3.68 -0.32 -17.73
N VAL A 172 4.96 -0.47 -18.04
CA VAL A 172 5.38 -1.02 -19.34
C VAL A 172 5.66 -2.53 -19.32
N TYR A 173 6.09 -3.08 -18.18
CA TYR A 173 6.39 -4.51 -18.01
C TYR A 173 5.70 -5.15 -16.81
N ASP A 174 4.73 -4.47 -16.22
CA ASP A 174 4.13 -4.88 -14.94
C ASP A 174 3.37 -6.21 -15.09
N GLN A 175 2.54 -6.32 -16.14
CA GLN A 175 1.82 -7.56 -16.49
C GLN A 175 2.77 -8.72 -16.82
N ARG A 176 3.89 -8.44 -17.50
CA ARG A 176 4.93 -9.46 -17.80
C ARG A 176 5.57 -9.99 -16.52
N ARG A 177 5.89 -9.10 -15.57
CA ARG A 177 6.51 -9.49 -14.29
C ARG A 177 5.55 -10.32 -13.45
N GLU A 178 4.30 -9.89 -13.36
CA GLU A 178 3.25 -10.59 -12.63
C GLU A 178 3.02 -12.01 -13.17
N LEU A 179 2.79 -12.14 -14.49
CA LEU A 179 2.60 -13.46 -15.12
C LEU A 179 3.82 -14.37 -14.95
N LEU A 180 5.03 -13.84 -15.09
CA LEU A 180 6.25 -14.63 -14.92
C LEU A 180 6.42 -15.08 -13.47
N GLN A 181 6.13 -14.22 -12.49
CA GLN A 181 6.17 -14.58 -11.07
C GLN A 181 5.15 -15.68 -10.75
N GLN A 182 3.93 -15.58 -11.27
CA GLN A 182 2.91 -16.61 -11.09
C GLN A 182 3.31 -17.95 -11.76
N LEU A 183 3.84 -17.93 -12.98
CA LEU A 183 4.33 -19.15 -13.67
C LEU A 183 5.52 -19.81 -12.96
N LEU A 184 6.44 -19.00 -12.40
CA LEU A 184 7.58 -19.51 -11.63
C LEU A 184 7.15 -20.07 -10.28
N ALA A 185 6.22 -19.41 -9.59
CA ALA A 185 5.63 -19.91 -8.35
C ALA A 185 4.93 -21.25 -8.56
N ALA A 186 4.21 -21.41 -9.68
CA ALA A 186 3.57 -22.66 -10.07
C ALA A 186 4.53 -23.73 -10.61
N ARG A 187 5.84 -23.44 -10.72
CA ARG A 187 6.86 -24.31 -11.34
C ARG A 187 6.50 -24.77 -12.75
N ALA A 188 5.70 -23.96 -13.45
CA ALA A 188 5.17 -24.27 -14.77
C ALA A 188 6.13 -23.86 -15.90
N VAL A 189 7.10 -22.99 -15.60
CA VAL A 189 8.11 -22.51 -16.53
C VAL A 189 9.50 -22.49 -15.89
N VAL A 190 10.53 -22.80 -16.67
CA VAL A 190 11.93 -22.61 -16.28
C VAL A 190 12.38 -21.22 -16.71
N PHE A 191 12.88 -20.40 -15.77
CA PHE A 191 13.49 -19.11 -16.10
C PHE A 191 14.95 -19.28 -16.52
N VAL A 192 15.30 -18.75 -17.70
CA VAL A 192 16.66 -18.75 -18.22
C VAL A 192 17.14 -17.30 -18.36
N ASN A 193 18.00 -16.87 -17.44
CA ASN A 193 18.66 -15.57 -17.50
C ASN A 193 19.83 -15.62 -18.50
N GLY A 194 19.94 -14.65 -19.40
CA GLY A 194 21.04 -14.63 -20.36
C GLY A 194 21.34 -13.21 -20.83
N TRP A 195 22.52 -12.68 -20.49
CA TRP A 195 22.80 -11.27 -20.72
C TRP A 195 23.85 -10.95 -21.79
N ILE A 196 24.81 -11.83 -22.14
CA ILE A 196 25.83 -11.46 -23.15
C ILE A 196 26.23 -12.63 -24.06
N GLU A 197 26.65 -13.77 -23.50
CA GLU A 197 27.12 -14.92 -24.30
C GLU A 197 26.00 -15.57 -25.14
N THR A 198 24.75 -15.49 -24.66
CA THR A 198 23.58 -16.12 -25.28
C THR A 198 23.02 -15.34 -26.47
N HIS A 199 23.21 -14.02 -26.56
CA HIS A 199 22.60 -13.20 -27.61
C HIS A 199 23.41 -13.19 -28.91
N ASN A 200 24.74 -13.31 -28.80
CA ASN A 200 25.68 -13.26 -29.91
C ASN A 200 26.13 -14.64 -30.42
N SER A 201 25.74 -15.73 -29.73
CA SER A 201 26.04 -17.09 -30.16
C SER A 201 24.75 -17.83 -30.52
N PRO A 202 24.48 -18.09 -31.82
CA PRO A 202 23.29 -18.83 -32.23
C PRO A 202 23.31 -20.24 -31.65
N ASP A 203 24.48 -20.87 -31.47
CA ASP A 203 24.58 -22.22 -30.92
C ASP A 203 23.95 -22.36 -29.53
N VAL A 204 24.11 -21.36 -28.67
CA VAL A 204 23.56 -21.40 -27.31
C VAL A 204 22.03 -21.35 -27.34
N LEU A 205 21.46 -20.45 -28.14
CA LEU A 205 20.01 -20.33 -28.30
C LEU A 205 19.41 -21.54 -29.00
N VAL A 206 20.07 -22.04 -30.04
CA VAL A 206 19.62 -23.23 -30.76
C VAL A 206 19.62 -24.44 -29.85
N ASN A 207 20.66 -24.62 -29.03
CA ASN A 207 20.66 -25.68 -28.03
C ASN A 207 19.53 -25.49 -27.01
N LEU A 208 19.26 -24.26 -26.58
CA LEU A 208 18.16 -23.96 -25.67
C LEU A 208 16.80 -24.34 -26.29
N TYR A 209 16.50 -23.84 -27.49
CA TYR A 209 15.26 -24.15 -28.20
C TYR A 209 15.08 -25.65 -28.47
N ASN A 210 16.17 -26.36 -28.74
CA ASN A 210 16.16 -27.81 -29.00
C ASN A 210 16.16 -28.68 -27.73
N ASN A 211 16.37 -28.11 -26.54
CA ASN A 211 16.32 -28.84 -25.28
C ASN A 211 14.94 -28.83 -24.64
N PHE A 212 14.20 -27.73 -24.80
CA PHE A 212 12.89 -27.53 -24.20
C PHE A 212 11.75 -27.85 -25.16
N TYR A 213 10.62 -28.25 -24.59
CA TYR A 213 9.44 -28.67 -25.31
C TYR A 213 8.62 -27.49 -25.85
N ALA A 214 8.53 -26.42 -25.06
CA ALA A 214 7.82 -25.22 -25.44
C ALA A 214 8.51 -23.96 -24.90
N ILE A 215 8.27 -22.83 -25.56
CA ILE A 215 8.61 -21.50 -25.06
C ILE A 215 7.32 -20.68 -24.88
N ILE A 216 7.25 -19.93 -23.79
CA ILE A 216 6.21 -18.91 -23.63
C ILE A 216 6.77 -17.53 -24.00
N ASN A 217 6.09 -16.83 -24.89
CA ASN A 217 6.36 -15.43 -25.18
C ASN A 217 5.39 -14.55 -24.39
N LEU A 218 5.90 -13.81 -23.41
CA LEU A 218 5.13 -12.91 -22.53
C LEU A 218 4.97 -11.50 -23.15
N PRO A 219 3.99 -10.69 -22.70
CA PRO A 219 3.78 -9.32 -23.19
C PRO A 219 5.08 -8.49 -23.19
N THR A 220 5.30 -7.71 -24.26
CA THR A 220 6.47 -6.84 -24.40
C THR A 220 6.09 -5.47 -24.97
N ASN A 221 7.05 -4.55 -25.04
CA ASN A 221 6.85 -3.25 -25.68
C ASN A 221 6.62 -3.36 -27.19
N MET A 222 7.07 -4.45 -27.81
CA MET A 222 6.72 -4.79 -29.19
C MET A 222 5.26 -5.25 -29.19
N GLY A 223 4.42 -4.57 -29.96
CA GLY A 223 3.01 -4.91 -30.09
C GLY A 223 2.80 -6.11 -31.00
N GLY A 224 3.78 -6.42 -31.86
CA GLY A 224 3.82 -7.62 -32.70
C GLY A 224 4.71 -8.73 -32.12
N TYR A 225 5.15 -9.64 -32.99
CA TYR A 225 6.02 -10.75 -32.61
C TYR A 225 7.48 -10.31 -32.41
N THR A 226 8.14 -10.86 -31.39
CA THR A 226 9.56 -10.62 -31.13
C THR A 226 10.46 -11.57 -31.93
N GLN A 227 11.74 -11.25 -32.04
CA GLN A 227 12.70 -12.13 -32.71
C GLN A 227 12.78 -13.54 -32.13
N ARG A 228 12.55 -13.68 -30.82
CA ARG A 228 12.60 -14.97 -30.13
C ARG A 228 11.52 -15.93 -30.62
N VAL A 229 10.39 -15.40 -31.09
CA VAL A 229 9.31 -16.19 -31.69
C VAL A 229 9.79 -16.88 -32.98
N PHE A 230 10.42 -16.12 -33.87
CA PHE A 230 10.89 -16.61 -35.17
C PHE A 230 12.03 -17.61 -35.00
N GLU A 231 12.95 -17.35 -34.07
CA GLU A 231 14.03 -18.27 -33.70
C GLU A 231 13.49 -19.61 -33.16
N ALA A 232 12.51 -19.56 -32.26
CA ALA A 232 11.88 -20.75 -31.67
C ALA A 232 11.11 -21.58 -32.70
N MET A 233 10.28 -20.93 -33.51
CA MET A 233 9.53 -21.60 -34.58
C MET A 233 10.47 -22.22 -35.62
N SER A 234 11.57 -21.54 -36.00
CA SER A 234 12.59 -22.11 -36.91
C SER A 234 13.26 -23.37 -36.34
N CYS A 235 13.48 -23.39 -35.02
CA CYS A 235 14.00 -24.55 -34.29
C CYS A 235 12.93 -25.62 -34.00
N GLY A 236 11.69 -25.46 -34.46
CA GLY A 236 10.59 -26.42 -34.23
C GLY A 236 10.19 -26.54 -32.76
N THR A 237 10.31 -25.47 -31.97
CA THR A 237 9.86 -25.42 -30.57
C THR A 237 8.42 -24.94 -30.51
N ALA A 238 7.57 -25.57 -29.70
CA ALA A 238 6.18 -25.13 -29.54
C ALA A 238 6.13 -23.73 -28.90
N LEU A 239 5.28 -22.87 -29.44
CA LEU A 239 5.14 -21.49 -28.99
C LEU A 239 3.79 -21.28 -28.29
N LEU A 240 3.85 -20.77 -27.05
CA LEU A 240 2.71 -20.14 -26.41
C LEU A 240 2.83 -18.62 -26.59
N GLN A 241 1.83 -18.00 -27.17
CA GLN A 241 1.84 -16.59 -27.56
C GLN A 241 0.56 -15.89 -27.07
N TYR A 242 0.71 -14.72 -26.45
CA TYR A 242 -0.44 -13.91 -26.08
C TYR A 242 -1.17 -13.38 -27.33
N ARG A 243 -2.50 -13.30 -27.29
CA ARG A 243 -3.31 -12.82 -28.42
C ARG A 243 -3.01 -11.34 -28.75
N LEU A 244 -2.75 -11.06 -30.03
CA LEU A 244 -2.47 -9.73 -30.56
C LEU A 244 -3.77 -9.04 -31.00
N GLN A 245 -4.66 -8.72 -30.04
CA GLN A 245 -6.06 -8.32 -30.29
C GLN A 245 -6.24 -6.96 -30.99
N SER A 246 -5.22 -6.11 -31.05
CA SER A 246 -5.28 -4.75 -31.63
C SER A 246 -4.34 -4.55 -32.84
N GLN A 247 -3.84 -5.65 -33.42
CA GLN A 247 -2.86 -5.60 -34.51
C GLN A 247 -3.21 -6.48 -35.71
N PRO A 248 -4.00 -6.00 -36.70
CA PRO A 248 -4.56 -6.85 -37.77
C PRO A 248 -3.53 -7.43 -38.74
N ILE A 249 -2.39 -6.74 -38.96
CA ILE A 249 -1.35 -7.23 -39.87
C ILE A 249 -0.52 -8.30 -39.14
N CYS A 250 -0.14 -8.06 -37.89
CA CYS A 250 0.58 -9.05 -37.09
C CYS A 250 -0.28 -10.27 -36.78
N SER A 251 -1.54 -10.11 -36.38
CA SER A 251 -2.43 -11.23 -36.00
C SER A 251 -2.73 -12.19 -37.16
N SER A 252 -2.59 -11.73 -38.41
CA SER A 252 -2.79 -12.57 -39.58
C SER A 252 -1.54 -13.34 -40.03
N LEU A 253 -0.34 -13.04 -39.51
CA LEU A 253 0.90 -13.74 -39.92
C LEU A 253 0.91 -15.23 -39.59
N PHE A 254 0.26 -15.61 -38.49
CA PHE A 254 0.18 -16.98 -37.99
C PHE A 254 -1.25 -17.27 -37.49
N VAL A 255 -1.70 -18.50 -37.65
CA VAL A 255 -3.06 -18.96 -37.35
C VAL A 255 -3.08 -19.62 -35.97
N GLU A 256 -4.00 -19.18 -35.12
CA GLU A 256 -4.21 -19.74 -33.78
C GLU A 256 -4.49 -21.24 -33.83
N TYR A 257 -3.84 -21.99 -32.93
CA TYR A 257 -3.90 -23.45 -32.80
C TYR A 257 -3.35 -24.26 -33.98
N GLU A 258 -2.92 -23.60 -35.05
CA GLU A 258 -2.26 -24.23 -36.19
C GLU A 258 -0.76 -23.96 -36.22
N ASP A 259 -0.34 -22.71 -35.97
CA ASP A 259 1.07 -22.31 -35.97
C ASP A 259 1.61 -22.05 -34.55
N TYR A 260 0.72 -21.72 -33.61
CA TYR A 260 1.07 -21.49 -32.20
C TYR A 260 -0.13 -21.73 -31.30
N ILE A 261 0.11 -21.80 -30.00
CA ILE A 261 -0.93 -21.96 -28.98
C ILE A 261 -1.22 -20.58 -28.37
N PRO A 262 -2.41 -20.00 -28.64
CA PRO A 262 -2.77 -18.70 -28.08
C PRO A 262 -3.07 -18.82 -26.58
N TYR A 263 -2.82 -17.73 -25.85
CA TYR A 263 -3.31 -17.56 -24.49
C TYR A 263 -3.72 -16.11 -24.24
N ASP A 264 -4.57 -15.88 -23.23
CA ASP A 264 -4.99 -14.55 -22.81
C ASP A 264 -4.20 -14.07 -21.61
N ILE A 265 -3.71 -12.82 -21.67
CA ILE A 265 -2.86 -12.21 -20.64
C ILE A 265 -3.58 -12.14 -19.29
N GLY A 266 -4.90 -11.94 -19.29
CA GLY A 266 -5.73 -11.83 -18.08
C GLY A 266 -6.27 -13.15 -17.52
N ASN A 267 -5.97 -14.30 -18.14
CA ASN A 267 -6.51 -15.60 -17.73
C ASN A 267 -5.39 -16.56 -17.30
N PHE A 268 -4.78 -16.27 -16.14
CA PHE A 268 -3.69 -17.08 -15.60
C PHE A 268 -4.07 -18.55 -15.35
N PRO A 269 -5.28 -18.90 -14.82
CA PRO A 269 -5.67 -20.29 -14.65
C PRO A 269 -5.74 -21.07 -15.97
N GLN A 270 -6.30 -20.48 -17.04
CA GLN A 270 -6.30 -21.09 -18.37
C GLN A 270 -4.88 -21.24 -18.91
N LEU A 271 -4.04 -20.21 -18.76
CA LEU A 271 -2.64 -20.27 -19.14
C LEU A 271 -1.91 -21.40 -18.39
N LEU A 272 -2.10 -21.50 -17.08
CA LEU A 272 -1.50 -22.54 -16.25
C LEU A 272 -1.98 -23.94 -16.68
N HIS A 273 -3.27 -24.10 -16.97
CA HIS A 273 -3.82 -25.35 -17.49
C HIS A 273 -3.24 -25.74 -18.85
N LEU A 274 -3.12 -24.79 -19.78
CA LEU A 274 -2.49 -24.98 -21.10
C LEU A 274 -1.04 -25.41 -20.95
N VAL A 275 -0.28 -24.73 -20.07
CA VAL A 275 1.13 -25.03 -19.82
C VAL A 275 1.31 -26.42 -19.21
N GLN A 276 0.45 -26.82 -18.27
CA GLN A 276 0.53 -28.11 -17.61
C GLN A 276 0.07 -29.28 -18.50
N ASN A 277 -0.78 -29.03 -19.49
CA ASN A 277 -1.42 -30.07 -20.31
C ASN A 277 -1.09 -29.98 -21.81
N LEU A 278 -0.04 -29.25 -22.18
CA LEU A 278 0.30 -28.90 -23.56
C LEU A 278 0.26 -30.10 -24.54
N ASN A 279 0.93 -31.22 -24.19
CA ASN A 279 0.99 -32.42 -25.04
C ASN A 279 -0.33 -33.18 -25.14
N ASN A 280 -1.22 -33.02 -24.15
CA ASN A 280 -2.49 -33.74 -24.10
C ASN A 280 -3.57 -33.00 -24.89
N LEU A 281 -3.45 -31.68 -24.94
CA LEU A 281 -4.43 -30.80 -25.57
C LEU A 281 -4.15 -30.59 -27.07
N PHE A 282 -2.89 -30.66 -27.49
CA PHE A 282 -2.51 -30.27 -28.86
C PHE A 282 -1.49 -31.21 -29.49
N ASP A 283 -1.60 -31.37 -30.82
CA ASP A 283 -0.61 -32.05 -31.64
C ASP A 283 0.55 -31.09 -31.95
N LEU A 284 1.54 -31.06 -31.06
CA LEU A 284 2.64 -30.10 -31.16
C LEU A 284 3.60 -30.40 -32.30
N GLU A 285 3.70 -31.65 -32.75
CA GLU A 285 4.52 -31.99 -33.91
C GLU A 285 3.91 -31.36 -35.16
N LYS A 286 2.59 -31.47 -35.33
CA LYS A 286 1.87 -30.81 -36.41
C LYS A 286 2.02 -29.29 -36.35
N ILE A 287 1.77 -28.69 -35.19
CA ILE A 287 1.80 -27.23 -35.02
C ILE A 287 3.20 -26.67 -35.30
N THR A 288 4.24 -27.25 -34.71
CA THR A 288 5.61 -26.74 -34.88
C THR A 288 6.15 -26.94 -36.29
N LYS A 289 5.75 -28.03 -36.96
CA LYS A 289 6.08 -28.26 -38.37
C LYS A 289 5.46 -27.19 -39.26
N GLN A 290 4.18 -26.90 -39.09
CA GLN A 290 3.45 -25.90 -39.88
C GLN A 290 4.03 -24.50 -39.68
N ALA A 291 4.24 -24.09 -38.43
CA ALA A 291 4.85 -22.81 -38.09
C ALA A 291 6.23 -22.64 -38.73
N ARG A 292 7.06 -23.70 -38.66
CA ARG A 292 8.40 -23.69 -39.25
C ARG A 292 8.38 -23.58 -40.77
N GLU A 293 7.46 -24.28 -41.44
CA GLU A 293 7.31 -24.17 -42.90
C GLU A 293 6.98 -22.72 -43.31
N LYS A 294 6.09 -22.03 -42.59
CA LYS A 294 5.81 -20.60 -42.83
C LYS A 294 7.04 -19.72 -42.61
N ILE A 295 7.79 -19.95 -41.53
CA ILE A 295 9.03 -19.20 -41.25
C ILE A 295 10.04 -19.34 -42.40
N LEU A 296 10.29 -20.57 -42.86
CA LEU A 296 11.28 -20.81 -43.92
C LEU A 296 10.84 -20.30 -45.30
N ASN A 297 9.54 -20.29 -45.56
CA ASN A 297 9.01 -19.84 -46.84
C ASN A 297 9.03 -18.31 -46.96
N TYR A 298 8.75 -17.59 -45.86
CA TYR A 298 8.45 -16.15 -45.92
C TYR A 298 9.33 -15.26 -45.01
N HIS A 299 9.94 -15.80 -43.94
CA HIS A 299 10.53 -14.99 -42.86
C HIS A 299 12.02 -15.26 -42.58
N THR A 300 12.75 -15.75 -43.59
CA THR A 300 14.22 -15.84 -43.55
C THR A 300 14.89 -14.49 -43.84
N ILE A 301 16.13 -14.30 -43.37
CA ILE A 301 16.92 -13.11 -43.73
C ILE A 301 17.11 -13.01 -45.25
N GLU A 302 17.32 -14.13 -45.94
CA GLU A 302 17.49 -14.14 -47.40
C GLU A 302 16.26 -13.59 -48.12
N LYS A 303 15.06 -14.05 -47.74
CA LYS A 303 13.78 -13.54 -48.26
C LYS A 303 13.60 -12.07 -47.92
N ARG A 304 13.97 -11.65 -46.71
CA ARG A 304 13.88 -10.25 -46.31
C ARG A 304 14.75 -9.36 -47.19
N ILE A 305 16.00 -9.74 -47.44
CA ILE A 305 16.90 -8.99 -48.33
C ILE A 305 16.28 -8.87 -49.73
N GLN A 306 15.76 -9.97 -50.30
CA GLN A 306 15.10 -9.96 -51.61
C GLN A 306 13.90 -8.99 -51.65
N GLN A 307 13.10 -8.97 -50.58
CA GLN A 307 11.94 -8.07 -50.43
C GLN A 307 12.36 -6.61 -50.31
N ILE A 308 13.42 -6.31 -49.55
CA ILE A 308 13.97 -4.94 -49.44
C ILE A 308 14.43 -4.43 -50.79
N ILE A 309 15.14 -5.27 -51.56
CA ILE A 309 15.62 -4.91 -52.89
C ILE A 309 14.45 -4.55 -53.80
N LYS A 310 13.40 -5.36 -53.83
CA LYS A 310 12.18 -5.07 -54.62
C LYS A 310 11.46 -3.82 -54.12
N PHE A 311 11.40 -3.60 -52.82
CA PHE A 311 10.77 -2.40 -52.27
C PHE A 311 11.52 -1.13 -52.69
N VAL A 312 12.84 -1.17 -52.68
CA VAL A 312 13.70 -0.06 -53.10
C VAL A 312 13.64 0.16 -54.62
N GLN A 313 13.74 -0.92 -55.42
CA GLN A 313 13.83 -0.83 -56.89
C GLN A 313 12.47 -0.62 -57.56
N ASP A 314 11.45 -1.34 -57.10
CA ASP A 314 10.15 -1.44 -57.77
C ASP A 314 9.02 -0.74 -56.99
N GLY A 315 9.28 -0.25 -55.78
CA GLY A 315 8.26 0.31 -54.89
C GLY A 315 7.29 -0.73 -54.33
N GLU A 316 7.60 -2.03 -54.50
CA GLU A 316 6.72 -3.12 -54.09
C GLU A 316 6.74 -3.30 -52.57
N LYS A 317 5.68 -2.89 -51.89
CA LYS A 317 5.59 -2.98 -50.42
C LYS A 317 5.64 -4.43 -49.93
N ILE A 318 6.46 -4.66 -48.91
CA ILE A 318 6.76 -5.99 -48.42
C ILE A 318 5.55 -6.70 -47.77
N GLU A 319 4.70 -5.94 -47.06
CA GLU A 319 3.46 -6.44 -46.44
C GLU A 319 2.53 -7.17 -47.43
N ASN A 320 2.50 -6.78 -48.71
CA ASN A 320 1.67 -7.42 -49.73
C ASN A 320 2.20 -8.78 -50.20
N GLN A 321 3.50 -9.03 -50.07
CA GLN A 321 4.12 -10.31 -50.44
C GLN A 321 4.06 -11.35 -49.31
N ILE A 322 3.84 -10.91 -48.07
CA ILE A 322 3.76 -11.78 -46.89
C ILE A 322 2.32 -12.22 -46.61
N LEU A 323 1.33 -11.40 -46.95
CA LEU A 323 -0.10 -11.69 -46.77
C LEU A 323 -0.92 -12.15 -48.01
N PRO A 324 -0.34 -12.59 -49.16
CA PRO A 324 -1.13 -12.82 -50.37
C PRO A 324 -2.09 -14.01 -50.26
N GLU A 325 -1.78 -15.01 -49.42
CA GLU A 325 -2.61 -16.22 -49.24
C GLU A 325 -3.78 -16.03 -48.25
N LEU A 326 -3.81 -14.94 -47.48
CA LEU A 326 -4.83 -14.66 -46.45
C LEU A 326 -5.97 -13.74 -46.94
N LYS A 327 -5.91 -13.28 -48.19
CA LYS A 327 -6.92 -12.36 -48.76
C LYS A 327 -8.14 -13.05 -49.36
N VAL A 328 -8.22 -14.39 -49.36
CA VAL A 328 -9.39 -15.13 -49.86
C VAL A 328 -9.61 -16.37 -48.99
N GLU A 329 -10.27 -16.21 -47.84
CA GLU A 329 -11.25 -17.16 -47.32
C GLU A 329 -11.81 -16.63 -45.99
N ALA A 330 -13.12 -16.37 -45.99
CA ALA A 330 -13.88 -16.33 -44.76
C ALA A 330 -13.69 -17.68 -44.06
N ILE A 331 -13.13 -17.69 -42.84
CA ILE A 331 -13.00 -18.89 -42.02
C ILE A 331 -14.39 -19.22 -41.46
N SER A 332 -15.23 -19.75 -42.35
CA SER A 332 -16.22 -20.74 -42.02
C SER A 332 -15.57 -22.12 -42.16
N THR A 333 -16.01 -23.05 -41.31
CA THR A 333 -15.73 -24.50 -41.34
C THR A 333 -14.49 -25.01 -40.59
N ASN A 334 -14.66 -25.25 -39.28
CA ASN A 334 -14.34 -26.56 -38.67
C ASN A 334 -14.99 -26.78 -37.29
N LEU A 335 -16.29 -26.50 -37.17
CA LEU A 335 -17.10 -26.96 -36.02
C LEU A 335 -18.37 -27.74 -36.45
N SER A 336 -18.42 -28.22 -37.71
CA SER A 336 -19.46 -29.15 -38.17
C SER A 336 -19.05 -30.61 -37.92
N LYS A 337 -19.00 -30.97 -36.63
CA LYS A 337 -19.37 -32.32 -36.20
C LYS A 337 -20.44 -32.15 -35.13
N PHE A 338 -21.65 -32.62 -35.46
CA PHE A 338 -22.93 -32.57 -34.73
C PHE A 338 -23.93 -31.47 -35.16
N SER A 339 -25.09 -31.96 -35.59
CA SER A 339 -26.18 -31.35 -36.35
C SER A 339 -27.41 -30.99 -35.50
N TYR A 340 -28.26 -30.02 -35.91
CA TYR A 340 -29.67 -30.22 -36.33
C TYR A 340 -30.46 -28.89 -36.48
N GLY A 341 -31.35 -28.82 -37.48
CA GLY A 341 -32.42 -27.81 -37.57
C GLY A 341 -33.80 -28.40 -37.20
N GLN A 342 -34.51 -27.73 -36.29
CA GLN A 342 -35.97 -27.73 -36.09
C GLN A 342 -36.36 -26.41 -35.43
N THR A 343 -37.48 -25.78 -35.82
CA THR A 343 -37.99 -24.54 -35.23
C THR A 343 -38.36 -24.77 -33.76
N LYS A 344 -37.56 -24.25 -32.82
CA LYS A 344 -37.76 -24.41 -31.38
C LYS A 344 -38.81 -23.40 -30.85
N SER A 345 -39.76 -23.85 -30.04
CA SER A 345 -40.66 -23.00 -29.23
C SER A 345 -40.76 -23.54 -27.79
N LYS A 346 -40.99 -22.67 -26.80
CA LYS A 346 -41.03 -23.02 -25.36
C LYS A 346 -42.14 -22.26 -24.61
N LYS A 347 -42.50 -22.71 -23.40
CA LYS A 347 -43.37 -21.95 -22.48
C LYS A 347 -42.55 -20.97 -21.64
N CYS A 348 -43.07 -19.77 -21.45
CA CYS A 348 -42.45 -18.74 -20.62
C CYS A 348 -42.47 -19.13 -19.13
N LYS A 349 -41.33 -19.06 -18.46
CA LYS A 349 -41.18 -19.38 -17.03
C LYS A 349 -41.87 -18.38 -16.09
N ILE A 350 -42.24 -17.19 -16.57
CA ILE A 350 -42.91 -16.16 -15.74
C ILE A 350 -44.43 -16.24 -15.85
N CYS A 351 -44.98 -16.19 -17.07
CA CYS A 351 -46.42 -16.06 -17.32
C CYS A 351 -47.06 -17.25 -18.05
N ASN A 352 -46.28 -18.30 -18.33
CA ASN A 352 -46.73 -19.54 -19.01
C ASN A 352 -47.30 -19.35 -20.44
N SER A 353 -47.13 -18.17 -21.04
CA SER A 353 -47.46 -17.92 -22.46
C SER A 353 -46.41 -18.54 -23.40
N ASP A 354 -46.67 -18.56 -24.70
CA ASP A 354 -45.72 -19.09 -25.68
C ASP A 354 -44.53 -18.15 -25.89
N SER A 355 -43.33 -18.74 -25.87
CA SER A 355 -42.06 -18.10 -26.20
C SER A 355 -41.54 -18.63 -27.52
N HIS A 356 -41.26 -17.71 -28.44
CA HIS A 356 -40.73 -18.01 -29.76
C HIS A 356 -39.20 -17.95 -29.76
N TYR A 357 -38.56 -18.64 -30.69
CA TYR A 357 -37.11 -18.54 -30.90
C TYR A 357 -36.70 -17.05 -31.09
N PHE A 358 -35.70 -16.62 -30.32
CA PHE A 358 -35.22 -15.24 -30.28
C PHE A 358 -33.85 -15.11 -30.96
N SER A 359 -32.86 -15.88 -30.50
CA SER A 359 -31.51 -15.94 -31.08
C SER A 359 -30.78 -17.20 -30.61
N THR A 360 -29.68 -17.55 -31.25
CA THR A 360 -28.69 -18.52 -30.74
C THR A 360 -27.45 -17.74 -30.34
N ALA A 361 -26.86 -18.07 -29.20
CA ALA A 361 -25.56 -17.54 -28.79
C ALA A 361 -24.62 -18.66 -28.41
N LYS A 362 -23.32 -18.43 -28.60
CA LYS A 362 -22.29 -19.38 -28.19
C LYS A 362 -21.85 -19.06 -26.76
N ILE A 363 -22.33 -19.88 -25.83
CA ILE A 363 -22.14 -19.75 -24.39
C ILE A 363 -20.84 -20.41 -23.94
N LEU A 364 -20.09 -19.76 -23.05
CA LEU A 364 -18.73 -20.16 -22.63
C LEU A 364 -17.77 -20.34 -23.83
N GLN A 365 -18.08 -19.68 -24.95
CA GLN A 365 -17.45 -19.89 -26.27
C GLN A 365 -17.44 -21.36 -26.75
N LYS A 366 -18.28 -22.21 -26.15
CA LYS A 366 -18.25 -23.67 -26.28
C LYS A 366 -19.60 -24.28 -26.66
N TYR A 367 -20.68 -23.80 -26.05
CA TYR A 367 -22.02 -24.38 -26.16
C TYR A 367 -22.93 -23.50 -27.02
N ASP A 368 -23.52 -24.04 -28.07
CA ASP A 368 -24.58 -23.32 -28.78
C ASP A 368 -25.88 -23.42 -27.96
N ALA A 369 -26.42 -22.26 -27.56
CA ALA A 369 -27.61 -22.15 -26.73
C ALA A 369 -28.68 -21.28 -27.39
N ASP A 370 -29.89 -21.80 -27.47
CA ASP A 370 -31.02 -21.04 -28.00
C ASP A 370 -31.73 -20.23 -26.91
N TYR A 371 -32.02 -18.97 -27.24
CA TYR A 371 -32.81 -18.03 -26.47
C TYR A 371 -34.24 -17.96 -27.05
N PHE A 372 -35.22 -17.78 -26.17
CA PHE A 372 -36.65 -17.69 -26.49
C PHE A 372 -37.26 -16.46 -25.83
N GLN A 373 -38.02 -15.67 -26.59
CA GLN A 373 -38.70 -14.49 -26.08
C GLN A 373 -40.20 -14.73 -25.92
N CYS A 374 -40.73 -14.40 -24.75
CA CYS A 374 -42.16 -14.54 -24.45
C CYS A 374 -43.01 -13.54 -25.25
N SER A 375 -44.04 -14.03 -25.94
CA SER A 375 -44.98 -13.20 -26.70
C SER A 375 -45.86 -12.28 -25.84
N HIS A 376 -46.02 -12.58 -24.55
CA HIS A 376 -46.91 -11.83 -23.65
C HIS A 376 -46.17 -10.80 -22.78
N CYS A 377 -45.13 -11.25 -22.07
CA CYS A 377 -44.38 -10.40 -21.13
C CYS A 377 -43.01 -9.97 -21.66
N GLY A 378 -42.53 -10.47 -22.80
CA GLY A 378 -41.23 -10.10 -23.36
C GLY A 378 -40.00 -10.69 -22.65
N PHE A 379 -40.20 -11.43 -21.54
CA PHE A 379 -39.14 -12.18 -20.84
C PHE A 379 -38.37 -13.07 -21.81
N VAL A 380 -37.04 -13.02 -21.76
CA VAL A 380 -36.16 -13.83 -22.58
C VAL A 380 -35.55 -14.92 -21.70
N GLN A 381 -35.55 -16.15 -22.18
CA GLN A 381 -35.01 -17.31 -21.46
C GLN A 381 -34.26 -18.22 -22.40
N THR A 382 -33.26 -18.93 -21.91
CA THR A 382 -32.59 -19.97 -22.71
C THR A 382 -33.40 -21.27 -22.79
N GLU A 383 -32.90 -22.23 -23.56
CA GLU A 383 -33.33 -23.62 -23.45
C GLU A 383 -32.98 -24.22 -22.07
N HIS A 384 -32.95 -25.55 -21.93
CA HIS A 384 -32.48 -26.09 -20.65
C HIS A 384 -30.97 -25.82 -20.57
N PRO A 385 -30.48 -25.08 -19.56
CA PRO A 385 -29.11 -24.56 -19.59
C PRO A 385 -28.13 -25.61 -19.04
N TYR A 386 -27.90 -26.65 -19.85
CA TYR A 386 -27.12 -27.84 -19.49
C TYR A 386 -25.62 -27.57 -19.23
N TRP A 387 -25.15 -26.34 -19.47
CA TRP A 387 -23.78 -25.89 -19.24
C TRP A 387 -23.58 -25.18 -17.90
N LEU A 388 -24.64 -24.93 -17.12
CA LEU A 388 -24.55 -24.13 -15.90
C LEU A 388 -23.57 -24.70 -14.87
N ASP A 389 -23.44 -26.03 -14.76
CA ASP A 389 -22.48 -26.63 -13.82
C ASP A 389 -21.03 -26.24 -14.17
N GLU A 390 -20.70 -26.03 -15.45
CA GLU A 390 -19.40 -25.49 -15.88
C GLU A 390 -19.33 -23.98 -15.66
N ALA A 391 -20.42 -23.25 -15.96
CA ALA A 391 -20.50 -21.81 -15.71
C ALA A 391 -20.34 -21.46 -14.22
N TYR A 392 -20.78 -22.33 -13.32
CA TYR A 392 -20.65 -22.21 -11.86
C TYR A 392 -19.44 -22.95 -11.27
N SER A 393 -18.52 -23.46 -12.11
CA SER A 393 -17.25 -24.01 -11.60
C SER A 393 -16.43 -22.96 -10.84
N GLU A 394 -16.65 -21.68 -11.15
CA GLU A 394 -16.27 -20.53 -10.34
C GLU A 394 -17.52 -19.70 -10.06
N ALA A 395 -17.75 -19.34 -8.79
CA ALA A 395 -18.98 -18.68 -8.36
C ALA A 395 -19.12 -17.22 -8.83
N ILE A 396 -17.99 -16.55 -9.11
CA ILE A 396 -17.94 -15.17 -9.59
C ILE A 396 -17.04 -15.12 -10.83
N ALA A 397 -17.54 -14.54 -11.91
CA ALA A 397 -16.82 -14.47 -13.17
C ALA A 397 -15.64 -13.48 -13.12
N PRO A 398 -14.47 -13.80 -13.71
CA PRO A 398 -13.32 -12.87 -13.78
C PRO A 398 -13.62 -11.55 -14.52
N SER A 399 -14.62 -11.54 -15.40
CA SER A 399 -15.10 -10.35 -16.10
C SER A 399 -15.94 -9.41 -15.23
N ASP A 400 -16.36 -9.84 -14.04
CA ASP A 400 -17.03 -8.99 -13.06
C ASP A 400 -16.03 -8.09 -12.30
N VAL A 401 -15.32 -7.26 -13.07
CA VAL A 401 -14.33 -6.31 -12.56
C VAL A 401 -14.96 -5.15 -11.77
N GLY A 402 -16.29 -5.03 -11.81
CA GLY A 402 -17.06 -4.03 -11.09
C GLY A 402 -17.45 -4.43 -9.66
N LEU A 403 -17.11 -5.65 -9.21
CA LEU A 403 -17.61 -6.24 -7.96
C LEU A 403 -17.49 -5.29 -6.75
N VAL A 404 -16.29 -4.75 -6.47
CA VAL A 404 -16.08 -3.87 -5.30
C VAL A 404 -16.83 -2.56 -5.43
N TYR A 405 -16.78 -1.93 -6.61
CA TYR A 405 -17.50 -0.68 -6.87
C TYR A 405 -19.01 -0.86 -6.72
N ARG A 406 -19.56 -1.94 -7.29
CA ARG A 406 -20.99 -2.29 -7.20
C ARG A 406 -21.40 -2.60 -5.77
N ASN A 407 -20.62 -3.36 -5.01
CA ASN A 407 -20.91 -3.66 -3.60
C ASN A 407 -20.95 -2.38 -2.76
N ASN A 408 -20.01 -1.43 -2.94
CA ASN A 408 -20.03 -0.13 -2.26
C ASN A 408 -21.25 0.70 -2.65
N MET A 409 -21.57 0.76 -3.95
CA MET A 409 -22.74 1.49 -4.46
C MET A 409 -24.04 0.89 -3.90
N MET A 410 -24.19 -0.43 -3.94
CA MET A 410 -25.37 -1.13 -3.41
C MET A 410 -25.47 -0.99 -1.89
N ALA A 411 -24.35 -1.04 -1.15
CA ALA A 411 -24.35 -0.85 0.30
C ALA A 411 -24.87 0.54 0.67
N ASN A 412 -24.35 1.58 0.01
CA ASN A 412 -24.80 2.96 0.22
C ASN A 412 -26.30 3.13 -0.10
N ILE A 413 -26.76 2.62 -1.24
CA ILE A 413 -28.19 2.69 -1.62
C ILE A 413 -29.07 1.92 -0.64
N THR A 414 -28.64 0.73 -0.23
CA THR A 414 -29.40 -0.12 0.71
C THR A 414 -29.46 0.52 2.09
N ALA A 415 -28.36 1.06 2.60
CA ALA A 415 -28.32 1.79 3.86
C ALA A 415 -29.33 2.95 3.87
N LYS A 416 -29.33 3.79 2.82
CA LYS A 416 -30.33 4.87 2.68
C LYS A 416 -31.77 4.39 2.60
N LEU A 417 -32.01 3.28 1.88
CA LEU A 417 -33.36 2.69 1.79
C LEU A 417 -33.83 2.23 3.16
N LEU A 418 -33.00 1.45 3.86
CA LEU A 418 -33.33 0.87 5.16
C LEU A 418 -33.54 1.96 6.19
N PHE A 419 -32.59 2.89 6.29
CA PHE A 419 -32.63 3.97 7.28
C PHE A 419 -33.88 4.85 7.15
N ASN A 420 -34.25 5.22 5.93
CA ASN A 420 -35.33 6.19 5.69
C ASN A 420 -36.72 5.57 5.58
N TYR A 421 -36.83 4.29 5.22
CA TYR A 421 -38.11 3.70 4.79
C TYR A 421 -38.46 2.33 5.41
N PHE A 422 -37.54 1.72 6.16
CA PHE A 422 -37.77 0.46 6.86
C PHE A 422 -37.31 0.56 8.33
N ASP A 423 -37.66 -0.45 9.13
CA ASP A 423 -37.06 -0.61 10.46
C ASP A 423 -35.60 -1.04 10.27
N HIS A 424 -34.67 -0.11 10.48
CA HIS A 424 -33.24 -0.30 10.21
C HIS A 424 -32.50 -1.08 11.31
N ASP A 425 -33.16 -1.38 12.42
CA ASP A 425 -32.66 -2.27 13.49
C ASP A 425 -33.06 -3.73 13.29
N ALA A 426 -33.91 -4.00 12.29
CA ALA A 426 -34.31 -5.34 11.93
C ALA A 426 -33.14 -6.20 11.40
N LYS A 427 -33.43 -7.48 11.18
CA LYS A 427 -32.48 -8.43 10.58
C LYS A 427 -32.70 -8.52 9.08
N PHE A 428 -31.60 -8.57 8.34
CA PHE A 428 -31.59 -8.59 6.89
C PHE A 428 -30.78 -9.77 6.36
N LEU A 429 -31.06 -10.18 5.14
CA LEU A 429 -30.37 -11.29 4.50
C LEU A 429 -29.91 -10.91 3.11
N ASP A 430 -28.62 -11.12 2.83
CA ASP A 430 -28.12 -11.14 1.47
C ASP A 430 -28.21 -12.57 0.90
N TYR A 431 -29.16 -12.76 -0.02
CA TYR A 431 -29.39 -14.01 -0.73
C TYR A 431 -28.44 -14.04 -1.92
N GLY A 432 -27.58 -15.07 -1.99
CA GLY A 432 -26.45 -15.12 -2.92
C GLY A 432 -25.33 -14.15 -2.56
N GLY A 433 -24.92 -14.14 -1.29
CA GLY A 433 -23.99 -13.15 -0.75
C GLY A 433 -22.56 -13.20 -1.30
N GLY A 434 -22.24 -14.08 -2.25
CA GLY A 434 -20.94 -14.19 -2.89
C GLY A 434 -19.81 -14.36 -1.86
N TYR A 435 -18.72 -13.60 -2.05
CA TYR A 435 -17.63 -13.58 -1.07
C TYR A 435 -17.99 -12.87 0.26
N GLY A 436 -19.18 -12.27 0.39
CA GLY A 436 -19.64 -11.61 1.60
C GLY A 436 -19.27 -10.14 1.75
N LEU A 437 -18.72 -9.52 0.70
CA LEU A 437 -18.26 -8.13 0.77
C LEU A 437 -19.41 -7.17 1.07
N PHE A 438 -20.56 -7.32 0.40
CA PHE A 438 -21.76 -6.51 0.68
C PHE A 438 -22.20 -6.63 2.13
N VAL A 439 -22.32 -7.87 2.64
CA VAL A 439 -22.70 -8.12 4.04
C VAL A 439 -21.72 -7.49 5.00
N ARG A 440 -20.40 -7.61 4.76
CA ARG A 440 -19.38 -6.95 5.57
C ARG A 440 -19.55 -5.43 5.56
N LEU A 441 -19.69 -4.81 4.39
CA LEU A 441 -19.92 -3.37 4.25
C LEU A 441 -21.18 -2.91 5.00
N MET A 442 -22.28 -3.65 4.92
CA MET A 442 -23.52 -3.32 5.63
C MET A 442 -23.39 -3.45 7.15
N ARG A 443 -22.69 -4.50 7.63
CA ARG A 443 -22.44 -4.70 9.07
C ARG A 443 -21.47 -3.66 9.63
N ASP A 444 -20.47 -3.28 8.85
CA ASP A 444 -19.53 -2.22 9.23
C ASP A 444 -20.24 -0.85 9.29
N GLN A 445 -21.33 -0.66 8.53
CA GLN A 445 -22.25 0.48 8.65
C GLN A 445 -23.35 0.30 9.72
N GLY A 446 -23.28 -0.76 10.54
CA GLY A 446 -24.17 -0.99 11.67
C GLY A 446 -25.42 -1.85 11.39
N PHE A 447 -25.69 -2.24 10.14
CA PHE A 447 -26.91 -2.99 9.80
C PHE A 447 -26.74 -4.50 10.00
N ASN A 448 -27.74 -5.15 10.60
CA ASN A 448 -27.65 -6.57 10.99
C ASN A 448 -27.93 -7.54 9.82
N PHE A 449 -27.01 -7.57 8.84
CA PHE A 449 -27.07 -8.47 7.70
C PHE A 449 -26.49 -9.85 7.99
N TYR A 450 -27.19 -10.89 7.53
CA TYR A 450 -26.72 -12.26 7.42
C TYR A 450 -26.53 -12.61 5.95
N TRP A 451 -25.82 -13.69 5.65
CA TRP A 451 -25.63 -14.14 4.28
C TRP A 451 -25.99 -15.61 4.10
N GLN A 452 -26.38 -15.95 2.87
CA GLN A 452 -26.36 -17.33 2.38
C GLN A 452 -25.95 -17.35 0.90
N ASP A 453 -25.17 -18.34 0.50
CA ASP A 453 -24.81 -18.56 -0.89
C ASP A 453 -24.68 -20.06 -1.15
N LYS A 454 -25.17 -20.51 -2.32
CA LYS A 454 -25.16 -21.92 -2.71
C LYS A 454 -23.86 -22.32 -3.42
N PHE A 455 -23.20 -21.37 -4.07
CA PHE A 455 -22.10 -21.62 -5.01
C PHE A 455 -20.78 -20.99 -4.55
N CYS A 456 -20.84 -19.90 -3.79
CA CYS A 456 -19.65 -19.16 -3.34
C CYS A 456 -19.30 -19.45 -1.88
N GLN A 457 -18.02 -19.66 -1.61
CA GLN A 457 -17.51 -19.63 -0.24
C GLN A 457 -17.29 -18.18 0.18
N ASN A 458 -17.96 -17.76 1.24
CA ASN A 458 -17.80 -16.42 1.79
C ASN A 458 -16.42 -16.24 2.45
N LEU A 459 -15.80 -15.09 2.21
CA LEU A 459 -14.49 -14.70 2.72
C LEU A 459 -14.55 -13.55 3.73
N PHE A 460 -15.51 -12.63 3.58
CA PHE A 460 -15.54 -11.36 4.33
C PHE A 460 -16.50 -11.35 5.53
N ALA A 461 -17.48 -12.25 5.57
CA ALA A 461 -18.55 -12.30 6.56
C ALA A 461 -18.73 -13.72 7.16
N THR A 462 -17.67 -14.54 7.19
CA THR A 462 -17.70 -15.87 7.83
C THR A 462 -18.15 -15.77 9.29
N GLY A 463 -19.06 -16.65 9.72
CA GLY A 463 -19.63 -16.65 11.08
C GLY A 463 -20.98 -15.92 11.22
N PHE A 464 -21.47 -15.32 10.14
CA PHE A 464 -22.76 -14.62 10.02
C PHE A 464 -23.67 -15.27 8.96
N GLU A 465 -23.57 -16.59 8.83
CA GLU A 465 -24.45 -17.40 7.98
C GLU A 465 -25.89 -17.36 8.49
N LEU A 466 -26.85 -17.47 7.57
CA LEU A 466 -28.25 -17.68 7.94
C LEU A 466 -28.41 -19.00 8.70
N ILE A 467 -28.83 -18.91 9.98
CA ILE A 467 -29.17 -20.06 10.83
C ILE A 467 -30.69 -20.19 11.00
N GLU A 468 -31.16 -21.41 11.24
CA GLU A 468 -32.60 -21.76 11.22
C GLU A 468 -33.45 -20.91 12.19
N THR A 469 -32.88 -20.50 13.32
CA THR A 469 -33.55 -19.70 14.35
C THR A 469 -33.85 -18.27 13.91
N ILE A 470 -33.16 -17.74 12.88
CA ILE A 470 -33.29 -16.35 12.44
C ILE A 470 -34.24 -16.21 11.25
N LYS A 471 -34.58 -17.31 10.56
CA LYS A 471 -35.37 -17.28 9.32
C LYS A 471 -36.74 -16.61 9.44
N SER A 472 -37.37 -16.64 10.60
CA SER A 472 -38.68 -16.03 10.84
C SER A 472 -38.65 -14.55 11.22
N GLU A 473 -37.47 -13.94 11.35
CA GLU A 473 -37.27 -12.58 11.87
C GLU A 473 -36.74 -11.60 10.81
N LEU A 474 -36.57 -12.04 9.56
CA LEU A 474 -35.99 -11.21 8.50
C LEU A 474 -37.01 -10.24 7.90
N LEU A 475 -36.65 -8.96 7.82
CA LEU A 475 -37.51 -7.92 7.28
C LEU A 475 -37.35 -7.76 5.76
N LEU A 476 -36.11 -7.86 5.26
CA LEU A 476 -35.79 -7.66 3.84
C LEU A 476 -34.67 -8.60 3.39
N VAL A 477 -34.81 -9.10 2.17
CA VAL A 477 -33.79 -9.86 1.44
C VAL A 477 -33.17 -8.97 0.35
N THR A 478 -31.85 -8.91 0.28
CA THR A 478 -31.13 -8.40 -0.89
C THR A 478 -30.76 -9.55 -1.82
N ALA A 479 -30.82 -9.32 -3.13
CA ALA A 479 -30.49 -10.30 -4.18
C ALA A 479 -29.89 -9.58 -5.39
N PHE A 480 -28.62 -9.20 -5.30
CA PHE A 480 -27.94 -8.44 -6.35
C PHE A 480 -27.27 -9.38 -7.37
N GLU A 481 -27.53 -9.15 -8.66
CA GLU A 481 -27.03 -9.97 -9.79
C GLU A 481 -27.37 -11.47 -9.64
N LEU A 482 -28.63 -11.76 -9.34
CA LEU A 482 -29.11 -13.14 -9.18
C LEU A 482 -30.27 -13.51 -10.10
N PHE A 483 -31.15 -12.56 -10.39
CA PHE A 483 -32.41 -12.86 -11.05
C PHE A 483 -32.18 -13.43 -12.45
N GLU A 484 -31.14 -12.96 -13.12
CA GLU A 484 -30.72 -13.35 -14.45
C GLU A 484 -30.11 -14.76 -14.51
N HIS A 485 -29.80 -15.33 -13.35
CA HIS A 485 -29.23 -16.66 -13.20
C HIS A 485 -30.30 -17.74 -12.93
N PHE A 486 -31.53 -17.33 -12.61
CA PHE A 486 -32.55 -18.28 -12.15
C PHE A 486 -33.04 -19.20 -13.27
N THR A 487 -32.81 -20.50 -13.07
CA THR A 487 -33.38 -21.54 -13.93
C THR A 487 -34.89 -21.64 -13.80
N ASP A 488 -35.41 -21.40 -12.59
CA ASP A 488 -36.84 -21.31 -12.27
C ASP A 488 -37.11 -20.06 -11.40
N PRO A 489 -37.35 -18.90 -12.06
CA PRO A 489 -37.57 -17.63 -11.36
C PRO A 489 -38.73 -17.63 -10.37
N LEU A 490 -39.80 -18.40 -10.64
CA LEU A 490 -40.97 -18.43 -9.77
C LEU A 490 -40.66 -19.19 -8.48
N GLN A 491 -39.97 -20.31 -8.59
CA GLN A 491 -39.57 -21.10 -7.43
C GLN A 491 -38.60 -20.33 -6.53
N GLU A 492 -37.58 -19.69 -7.10
CA GLU A 492 -36.60 -18.91 -6.32
C GLU A 492 -37.25 -17.70 -5.63
N LEU A 493 -38.17 -17.02 -6.31
CA LEU A 493 -38.94 -15.94 -5.70
C LEU A 493 -39.80 -16.42 -4.53
N GLU A 494 -40.44 -17.61 -4.64
CA GLU A 494 -41.19 -18.23 -3.55
C GLU A 494 -40.31 -18.63 -2.36
N VAL A 495 -39.05 -19.01 -2.60
CA VAL A 495 -38.08 -19.28 -1.54
C VAL A 495 -37.72 -17.98 -0.80
N MET A 496 -37.40 -16.91 -1.53
CA MET A 496 -37.06 -15.61 -0.92
C MET A 496 -38.24 -15.02 -0.13
N LEU A 497 -39.47 -15.09 -0.66
CA LEU A 497 -40.66 -14.56 0.02
C LEU A 497 -41.07 -15.36 1.28
N LYS A 498 -40.57 -16.59 1.44
CA LYS A 498 -40.71 -17.33 2.71
C LYS A 498 -39.73 -16.87 3.79
N LEU A 499 -38.63 -16.23 3.39
CA LEU A 499 -37.61 -15.71 4.30
C LEU A 499 -37.96 -14.30 4.77
N ALA A 500 -38.31 -13.41 3.84
CA ALA A 500 -38.68 -12.03 4.17
C ALA A 500 -39.82 -11.51 3.28
N PRO A 501 -40.64 -10.56 3.79
CA PRO A 501 -41.74 -9.98 3.03
C PRO A 501 -41.30 -8.94 1.98
N ASN A 502 -40.04 -8.54 1.97
CA ASN A 502 -39.49 -7.51 1.07
C ASN A 502 -38.24 -8.02 0.37
N ILE A 503 -38.08 -7.72 -0.92
CA ILE A 503 -36.94 -8.13 -1.74
C ILE A 503 -36.40 -6.92 -2.52
N LEU A 504 -35.18 -6.50 -2.20
CA LEU A 504 -34.42 -5.54 -2.99
C LEU A 504 -33.45 -6.32 -3.88
N PHE A 505 -33.50 -6.12 -5.19
CA PHE A 505 -32.70 -6.90 -6.12
C PHE A 505 -32.20 -6.08 -7.29
N SER A 506 -31.09 -6.52 -7.90
CA SER A 506 -30.62 -5.98 -9.17
C SER A 506 -30.80 -6.98 -10.29
N THR A 507 -31.25 -6.48 -11.43
CA THR A 507 -31.18 -7.14 -12.74
C THR A 507 -31.45 -6.11 -13.83
N SER A 508 -30.62 -6.06 -14.87
CA SER A 508 -30.83 -5.10 -15.96
C SER A 508 -32.03 -5.50 -16.82
N LEU A 509 -32.94 -4.57 -17.02
CA LEU A 509 -34.09 -4.78 -17.88
C LEU A 509 -33.69 -4.81 -19.36
N LEU A 510 -34.31 -5.72 -20.12
CA LEU A 510 -34.15 -5.79 -21.58
C LEU A 510 -34.50 -4.44 -22.20
N PRO A 511 -33.56 -3.80 -22.91
CA PRO A 511 -33.80 -2.50 -23.53
C PRO A 511 -34.86 -2.55 -24.64
N ASP A 512 -35.50 -1.41 -24.90
CA ASP A 512 -36.58 -1.29 -25.90
C ASP A 512 -36.15 -1.63 -27.33
N ASN A 513 -34.86 -1.45 -27.67
CA ASN A 513 -34.31 -1.87 -28.96
C ASN A 513 -34.16 -3.40 -29.09
N ASN A 514 -34.52 -4.15 -28.04
CA ASN A 514 -34.61 -5.61 -28.00
C ASN A 514 -33.35 -6.32 -28.52
N PRO A 515 -32.16 -6.01 -27.98
CA PRO A 515 -30.90 -6.48 -28.50
C PRO A 515 -30.75 -7.99 -28.33
N LYS A 516 -30.06 -8.62 -29.28
CA LYS A 516 -29.69 -10.04 -29.22
C LYS A 516 -28.48 -10.26 -28.28
N PRO A 517 -28.18 -11.52 -27.90
CA PRO A 517 -27.10 -11.81 -26.94
C PRO A 517 -25.70 -11.30 -27.30
N ASP A 518 -25.39 -11.13 -28.59
CA ASP A 518 -24.13 -10.57 -29.09
C ASP A 518 -24.15 -9.04 -29.23
N GLU A 519 -25.31 -8.41 -29.07
CA GLU A 519 -25.53 -6.97 -29.26
C GLU A 519 -25.60 -6.19 -27.95
N TRP A 520 -25.74 -6.87 -26.81
CA TRP A 520 -25.81 -6.24 -25.49
C TRP A 520 -24.98 -6.99 -24.45
N TRP A 521 -24.02 -6.26 -23.88
CA TRP A 521 -23.01 -6.79 -22.96
C TRP A 521 -23.61 -7.55 -21.76
N TYR A 522 -24.83 -7.21 -21.34
CA TYR A 522 -25.48 -7.81 -20.17
C TYR A 522 -25.92 -9.27 -20.38
N TYR A 523 -25.94 -9.79 -21.61
CA TYR A 523 -26.16 -11.23 -21.83
C TYR A 523 -24.96 -12.10 -21.44
N THR A 524 -23.77 -11.49 -21.29
CA THR A 524 -22.50 -12.12 -20.89
C THR A 524 -22.31 -13.56 -21.41
N PRO A 525 -22.42 -13.81 -22.74
CA PRO A 525 -22.40 -15.16 -23.28
C PRO A 525 -21.06 -15.89 -22.99
N HIS A 526 -19.97 -15.17 -22.77
CA HIS A 526 -18.68 -15.73 -22.36
C HIS A 526 -18.67 -16.31 -20.94
N GLU A 527 -19.57 -15.86 -20.04
CA GLU A 527 -19.75 -16.37 -18.67
C GLU A 527 -20.84 -17.45 -18.62
N GLY A 528 -21.89 -17.28 -19.42
CA GLY A 528 -22.94 -18.28 -19.59
C GLY A 528 -23.90 -18.45 -18.41
N GLN A 529 -23.77 -17.60 -17.39
CA GLN A 529 -24.62 -17.64 -16.21
C GLN A 529 -25.93 -16.84 -16.40
N HIS A 530 -25.94 -15.80 -17.25
CA HIS A 530 -27.12 -14.97 -17.54
C HIS A 530 -28.07 -15.68 -18.53
N ILE A 531 -29.07 -16.36 -17.99
CA ILE A 531 -30.00 -17.24 -18.72
C ILE A 531 -31.45 -16.76 -18.72
N ALA A 532 -31.76 -15.72 -17.95
CA ALA A 532 -33.09 -15.15 -17.75
C ALA A 532 -33.03 -13.62 -17.84
N ILE A 533 -33.63 -13.01 -18.85
CA ILE A 533 -33.61 -11.54 -19.00
C ILE A 533 -35.03 -10.99 -18.85
N TYR A 534 -35.19 -10.05 -17.93
CA TYR A 534 -36.48 -9.51 -17.52
C TYR A 534 -36.82 -8.24 -18.30
N THR A 535 -38.10 -8.05 -18.56
CA THR A 535 -38.68 -6.77 -18.94
C THR A 535 -39.44 -6.18 -17.74
N ILE A 536 -39.73 -4.89 -17.76
CA ILE A 536 -40.58 -4.26 -16.74
C ILE A 536 -41.93 -5.00 -16.59
N LYS A 537 -42.55 -5.36 -17.71
CA LYS A 537 -43.81 -6.10 -17.75
C LYS A 537 -43.73 -7.49 -17.12
N SER A 538 -42.58 -8.15 -17.25
CA SER A 538 -42.36 -9.45 -16.59
C SER A 538 -42.27 -9.30 -15.06
N LEU A 539 -41.62 -8.26 -14.55
CA LEU A 539 -41.56 -7.96 -13.11
C LEU A 539 -42.91 -7.51 -12.55
N GLU A 540 -43.68 -6.71 -13.30
CA GLU A 540 -45.05 -6.32 -12.92
C GLU A 540 -45.98 -7.54 -12.76
N ILE A 541 -45.84 -8.53 -13.65
CA ILE A 541 -46.60 -9.78 -13.55
C ILE A 541 -46.19 -10.56 -12.30
N LEU A 542 -44.90 -10.62 -11.96
CA LEU A 542 -44.42 -11.24 -10.73
C LEU A 542 -44.99 -10.53 -9.49
N ALA A 543 -44.87 -9.20 -9.43
CA ALA A 543 -45.41 -8.40 -8.33
C ALA A 543 -46.91 -8.65 -8.13
N LYS A 544 -47.69 -8.62 -9.22
CA LYS A 544 -49.12 -8.89 -9.20
C LYS A 544 -49.45 -10.30 -8.73
N LYS A 545 -48.69 -11.31 -9.17
CA LYS A 545 -48.91 -12.71 -8.80
C LYS A 545 -48.79 -12.95 -7.29
N TYR A 546 -47.83 -12.28 -6.63
CA TYR A 546 -47.57 -12.42 -5.19
C TYR A 546 -48.16 -11.27 -4.35
N ASN A 547 -49.03 -10.43 -4.92
CA ASN A 547 -49.67 -9.28 -4.26
C ASN A 547 -48.69 -8.27 -3.64
N LEU A 548 -47.54 -8.07 -4.29
CA LEU A 548 -46.51 -7.10 -3.93
C LEU A 548 -46.63 -5.85 -4.82
N LYS A 549 -46.05 -4.73 -4.37
CA LYS A 549 -45.82 -3.55 -5.21
C LYS A 549 -44.39 -3.58 -5.72
N LEU A 550 -44.22 -3.29 -7.02
CA LEU A 550 -42.92 -3.09 -7.66
C LEU A 550 -42.58 -1.60 -7.64
N TYR A 551 -41.41 -1.28 -7.10
CA TYR A 551 -40.73 -0.01 -7.32
C TYR A 551 -39.48 -0.29 -8.14
N THR A 552 -39.19 0.52 -9.15
CA THR A 552 -38.06 0.31 -10.06
C THR A 552 -37.44 1.65 -10.44
N ASP A 553 -36.12 1.67 -10.64
CA ASP A 553 -35.45 2.84 -11.23
C ASP A 553 -35.51 2.86 -12.77
N GLY A 554 -36.23 1.91 -13.36
CA GLY A 554 -36.41 1.76 -14.80
C GLY A 554 -35.21 1.14 -15.52
N SER A 555 -34.13 0.80 -14.80
CA SER A 555 -32.91 0.25 -15.39
C SER A 555 -32.54 -1.10 -14.79
N SER A 556 -32.03 -1.12 -13.55
CA SER A 556 -31.32 -2.25 -12.99
C SER A 556 -31.64 -2.52 -11.53
N LEU A 557 -32.21 -1.55 -10.79
CA LEU A 557 -32.50 -1.70 -9.37
C LEU A 557 -34.01 -1.71 -9.11
N HIS A 558 -34.46 -2.71 -8.34
CA HIS A 558 -35.88 -3.00 -8.16
C HIS A 558 -36.19 -3.42 -6.73
N LEU A 559 -37.36 -3.04 -6.23
CA LEU A 559 -37.88 -3.42 -4.92
C LEU A 559 -39.28 -4.03 -5.07
N LEU A 560 -39.43 -5.27 -4.61
CA LEU A 560 -40.72 -5.93 -4.40
C LEU A 560 -41.06 -5.88 -2.91
N THR A 561 -42.13 -5.22 -2.55
CA THR A 561 -42.48 -5.00 -1.13
C THR A 561 -43.98 -5.15 -0.86
N THR A 562 -44.31 -5.57 0.36
CA THR A 562 -45.67 -5.51 0.88
C THR A 562 -46.09 -4.10 1.29
N ASN A 563 -45.13 -3.19 1.50
CA ASN A 563 -45.37 -1.79 1.82
C ASN A 563 -45.78 -1.00 0.56
N LYS A 564 -47.07 -0.69 0.44
CA LYS A 564 -47.63 0.01 -0.73
C LYS A 564 -47.55 1.53 -0.63
N ASN A 565 -47.01 2.06 0.47
CA ASN A 565 -47.03 3.49 0.82
C ASN A 565 -45.68 4.21 0.62
N LEU A 566 -44.71 3.59 -0.06
CA LEU A 566 -43.44 4.26 -0.39
C LEU A 566 -43.63 5.29 -1.53
N PRO A 567 -42.82 6.36 -1.59
CA PRO A 567 -42.89 7.37 -2.65
C PRO A 567 -42.71 6.78 -4.06
N GLU A 568 -43.44 7.29 -5.06
CA GLU A 568 -43.30 6.82 -6.45
C GLU A 568 -41.88 7.08 -7.03
N ASN A 569 -41.22 8.15 -6.60
CA ASN A 569 -39.84 8.49 -6.97
C ASN A 569 -38.79 7.98 -5.97
N LEU A 570 -39.04 6.80 -5.37
CA LEU A 570 -38.22 6.22 -4.28
C LEU A 570 -36.71 6.24 -4.56
N PHE A 571 -36.27 5.71 -5.71
CA PHE A 571 -34.85 5.57 -6.01
C PHE A 571 -34.16 6.91 -6.32
N ASP A 572 -34.90 7.90 -6.86
CA ASP A 572 -34.35 9.25 -7.06
C ASP A 572 -34.09 9.94 -5.71
N ASN A 573 -35.03 9.81 -4.77
CA ASN A 573 -34.88 10.35 -3.42
C ASN A 573 -33.68 9.72 -2.69
N ILE A 574 -33.47 8.41 -2.85
CA ILE A 574 -32.35 7.69 -2.24
C ILE A 574 -31.00 8.04 -2.89
N LYS A 575 -30.96 8.26 -4.22
CA LYS A 575 -29.72 8.66 -4.90
C LYS A 575 -29.26 10.07 -4.48
N ILE A 576 -30.19 10.99 -4.22
CA ILE A 576 -29.89 12.41 -3.91
C ILE A 576 -29.80 12.69 -2.40
N GLY A 577 -30.50 11.92 -1.56
CA GLY A 577 -30.51 12.13 -0.11
C GLY A 577 -29.13 11.87 0.53
N GLU A 578 -28.73 12.73 1.46
CA GLU A 578 -27.54 12.50 2.28
C GLU A 578 -27.81 11.41 3.32
N LEU A 579 -26.82 10.54 3.54
CA LEU A 579 -26.78 9.64 4.68
C LEU A 579 -26.17 10.45 5.83
N LEU A 580 -26.92 10.69 6.90
CA LEU A 580 -26.33 11.19 8.14
C LEU A 580 -25.50 10.05 8.75
N SER A 581 -24.26 9.91 8.29
CA SER A 581 -23.33 8.83 8.67
C SER A 581 -23.01 8.76 10.17
N SER A 582 -23.47 9.73 10.97
CA SER A 582 -23.20 9.88 12.40
C SER A 582 -24.19 9.18 13.34
N GLN A 583 -25.09 8.30 12.87
CA GLN A 583 -26.20 7.78 13.70
C GLN A 583 -26.26 6.26 13.90
N LYS A 584 -25.33 5.46 13.35
CA LYS A 584 -25.29 4.01 13.64
C LYS A 584 -23.88 3.52 13.89
N GLU A 585 -23.67 2.90 15.06
CA GLU A 585 -22.41 2.27 15.41
C GLU A 585 -22.11 1.05 14.54
N SER A 586 -20.83 0.89 14.18
CA SER A 586 -20.36 -0.27 13.43
C SER A 586 -20.51 -1.57 14.22
N LEU A 587 -20.99 -2.65 13.58
CA LEU A 587 -21.01 -3.97 14.22
C LEU A 587 -19.64 -4.65 14.25
N LEU A 588 -18.58 -4.03 13.71
CA LEU A 588 -17.25 -4.65 13.54
C LEU A 588 -16.67 -5.23 14.84
N TYR A 589 -16.72 -4.47 15.94
CA TYR A 589 -16.19 -4.92 17.24
C TYR A 589 -17.00 -6.10 17.81
N ARG A 590 -18.33 -5.99 17.75
CA ARG A 590 -19.25 -7.06 18.17
C ARG A 590 -19.04 -8.33 17.35
N ASP A 591 -18.83 -8.16 16.04
CA ASP A 591 -18.60 -9.25 15.11
C ASP A 591 -17.30 -10.00 15.41
N PHE A 592 -16.22 -9.26 15.65
CA PHE A 592 -14.93 -9.81 16.04
C PHE A 592 -15.07 -10.70 17.29
N ASN A 593 -15.69 -10.17 18.35
CA ASN A 593 -15.91 -10.91 19.60
C ASN A 593 -16.77 -12.17 19.40
N GLN A 594 -17.81 -12.10 18.55
CA GLN A 594 -18.64 -13.27 18.21
C GLN A 594 -17.85 -14.34 17.45
N VAL A 595 -17.00 -13.96 16.49
CA VAL A 595 -16.21 -14.92 15.71
C VAL A 595 -15.13 -15.57 16.58
N VAL A 596 -14.42 -14.76 17.38
CA VAL A 596 -13.39 -15.24 18.31
C VAL A 596 -13.98 -16.22 19.33
N SER A 597 -15.10 -15.88 19.96
CA SER A 597 -15.76 -16.79 20.91
C SER A 597 -16.18 -18.13 20.28
N LYS A 598 -16.69 -18.14 19.04
CA LYS A 598 -17.00 -19.37 18.29
C LYS A 598 -15.75 -20.21 18.00
N ILE A 599 -14.66 -19.60 17.55
CA ILE A 599 -13.39 -20.30 17.27
C ILE A 599 -12.85 -20.96 18.55
N LEU A 600 -12.91 -20.24 19.67
CA LEU A 600 -12.46 -20.73 20.97
C LEU A 600 -13.34 -21.86 21.52
N THR A 601 -14.63 -21.89 21.18
CA THR A 601 -15.58 -22.94 21.63
C THR A 601 -15.44 -24.24 20.83
N ILE A 602 -15.00 -24.20 19.56
CA ILE A 602 -14.91 -25.37 18.66
C ILE A 602 -13.63 -26.20 18.91
N ASN A 603 -12.54 -25.56 19.34
CA ASN A 603 -11.25 -26.23 19.55
C ASN A 603 -11.06 -26.66 21.01
N ASN A 604 -11.78 -27.71 21.44
CA ASN A 604 -11.67 -28.36 22.76
C ASN A 604 -10.30 -29.06 23.01
N SER A 605 -9.21 -28.33 22.85
CA SER A 605 -7.86 -28.70 23.24
C SER A 605 -7.02 -27.44 23.43
N LEU A 606 -7.38 -26.66 24.44
CA LEU A 606 -6.48 -25.78 25.20
C LEU A 606 -7.26 -25.33 26.44
N ASN A 607 -6.64 -25.49 27.61
CA ASN A 607 -7.17 -24.99 28.86
C ASN A 607 -7.17 -23.46 28.75
N VAL A 608 -8.36 -22.86 28.60
CA VAL A 608 -8.57 -21.44 28.26
C VAL A 608 -8.08 -20.49 29.36
N ASP A 609 -7.67 -21.01 30.52
CA ASP A 609 -7.13 -20.20 31.62
C ASP A 609 -5.65 -19.79 31.47
N GLN A 610 -4.94 -20.27 30.44
CA GLN A 610 -3.52 -19.91 30.26
C GLN A 610 -3.19 -19.54 28.80
N LEU A 611 -3.21 -18.23 28.53
CA LEU A 611 -2.44 -17.47 27.53
C LEU A 611 -2.95 -17.45 26.07
N ILE A 612 -3.90 -16.56 25.81
CA ILE A 612 -3.68 -15.43 24.91
C ILE A 612 -4.17 -14.17 25.65
N ASN A 613 -3.30 -13.55 26.46
CA ASN A 613 -3.51 -12.18 26.92
C ASN A 613 -3.26 -11.26 25.70
N ILE A 614 -4.22 -11.15 24.79
CA ILE A 614 -4.30 -9.92 23.99
C ILE A 614 -4.74 -8.86 25.00
N PRO A 615 -3.92 -7.85 25.30
CA PRO A 615 -4.33 -6.80 26.21
C PRO A 615 -5.56 -6.13 25.61
N GLU A 616 -6.68 -6.23 26.31
CA GLU A 616 -7.89 -5.49 25.99
C GLU A 616 -7.51 -4.00 25.97
N ILE A 617 -7.76 -3.32 24.85
CA ILE A 617 -7.56 -1.87 24.85
C ILE A 617 -8.63 -1.27 25.74
N LYS A 618 -8.19 -0.39 26.64
CA LYS A 618 -9.05 0.39 27.48
C LYS A 618 -9.08 1.82 26.96
N THR A 619 -10.27 2.42 26.94
CA THR A 619 -10.38 3.87 26.81
C THR A 619 -9.70 4.53 28.02
N PRO A 620 -8.93 5.61 27.82
CA PRO A 620 -8.81 6.37 26.58
C PRO A 620 -7.75 5.78 25.65
N ILE A 621 -7.92 5.98 24.34
CA ILE A 621 -6.97 5.51 23.33
C ILE A 621 -6.00 6.64 22.96
N ILE A 622 -4.70 6.35 23.10
CA ILE A 622 -3.60 7.26 22.80
C ILE A 622 -2.77 6.67 21.65
N LEU A 623 -2.68 7.39 20.54
CA LEU A 623 -1.84 6.99 19.41
C LEU A 623 -0.42 7.55 19.53
N ILE A 624 0.57 6.69 19.33
CA ILE A 624 1.98 7.06 19.32
C ILE A 624 2.54 6.86 17.91
N ASP A 625 2.83 7.94 17.19
CA ASP A 625 3.41 7.83 15.84
C ASP A 625 4.91 7.52 15.90
N GLY A 626 5.27 6.30 15.47
CA GLY A 626 6.63 5.74 15.47
C GLY A 626 7.57 6.29 14.39
N VAL A 627 7.29 7.44 13.80
CA VAL A 627 8.08 8.07 12.72
C VAL A 627 9.58 8.10 12.96
N PHE A 628 10.03 8.32 14.20
CA PHE A 628 11.45 8.46 14.46
C PHE A 628 12.21 7.13 14.39
N PHE A 629 11.51 5.99 14.57
CA PHE A 629 12.10 4.66 14.35
C PHE A 629 12.44 4.42 12.88
N GLN A 630 11.67 5.02 11.96
CA GLN A 630 11.92 4.98 10.52
C GLN A 630 13.08 5.89 10.11
N LEU A 631 13.06 7.14 10.56
CA LEU A 631 13.99 8.16 10.06
C LEU A 631 15.42 7.96 10.57
N TYR A 632 15.60 7.73 11.88
CA TYR A 632 16.93 7.71 12.47
C TYR A 632 17.05 6.79 13.71
N LYS A 633 18.16 6.05 13.79
CA LYS A 633 18.53 5.28 15.00
C LYS A 633 19.38 6.14 15.94
N THR A 634 18.78 7.12 16.62
CA THR A 634 19.49 8.04 17.57
C THR A 634 19.05 7.87 19.03
N GLY A 635 19.48 8.77 19.91
CA GLY A 635 19.04 8.84 21.31
C GLY A 635 17.53 9.02 21.47
N ILE A 636 16.83 9.71 20.56
CA ILE A 636 15.36 9.84 20.61
C ILE A 636 14.69 8.47 20.43
N ALA A 637 15.17 7.65 19.48
CA ALA A 637 14.68 6.28 19.33
C ALA A 637 14.94 5.42 20.58
N ARG A 638 16.06 5.64 21.28
CA ARG A 638 16.34 5.00 22.58
C ARG A 638 15.38 5.44 23.67
N VAL A 639 15.03 6.74 23.74
CA VAL A 639 14.03 7.27 24.69
C VAL A 639 12.70 6.54 24.50
N TRP A 640 12.16 6.54 23.28
CA TRP A 640 10.87 5.91 23.00
C TRP A 640 10.87 4.40 23.20
N LYS A 641 11.93 3.71 22.75
CA LYS A 641 12.08 2.28 23.03
C LYS A 641 12.04 2.01 24.53
N SER A 642 12.75 2.80 25.33
CA SER A 642 12.80 2.63 26.79
C SER A 642 11.45 2.92 27.45
N LEU A 643 10.73 3.95 26.98
CA LEU A 643 9.37 4.25 27.46
C LEU A 643 8.41 3.10 27.17
N LEU A 644 8.38 2.60 25.94
CA LEU A 644 7.54 1.46 25.55
C LEU A 644 7.89 0.19 26.36
N GLU A 645 9.18 -0.09 26.58
CA GLU A 645 9.62 -1.20 27.43
C GLU A 645 9.13 -1.04 28.88
N GLN A 646 9.20 0.16 29.46
CA GLN A 646 8.66 0.40 30.81
C GLN A 646 7.15 0.23 30.85
N TRP A 647 6.43 0.79 29.88
CA TRP A 647 4.97 0.77 29.85
C TRP A 647 4.38 -0.60 29.57
N SER A 648 5.08 -1.45 28.80
CA SER A 648 4.64 -2.80 28.41
C SER A 648 4.19 -3.69 29.58
N SER A 649 4.73 -3.43 30.77
CA SER A 649 4.45 -4.18 31.99
C SER A 649 3.44 -3.51 32.92
N THR A 650 2.82 -2.41 32.49
CA THR A 650 1.90 -1.56 33.27
C THR A 650 0.53 -1.50 32.61
N GLU A 651 -0.50 -1.10 33.36
CA GLU A 651 -1.85 -0.87 32.80
C GLU A 651 -1.85 0.18 31.67
N PHE A 652 -0.89 1.10 31.66
CA PHE A 652 -0.79 2.12 30.62
C PHE A 652 -0.62 1.53 29.21
N ALA A 653 -0.02 0.34 29.07
CA ALA A 653 0.09 -0.33 27.78
C ALA A 653 -1.28 -0.60 27.11
N ASN A 654 -2.35 -0.76 27.90
CA ASN A 654 -3.70 -1.00 27.40
C ASN A 654 -4.34 0.25 26.78
N HIS A 655 -3.74 1.42 26.96
CA HIS A 655 -4.22 2.70 26.45
C HIS A 655 -3.48 3.16 25.20
N ILE A 656 -2.42 2.46 24.76
CA ILE A 656 -1.55 2.94 23.69
C ILE A 656 -1.55 2.03 22.47
N VAL A 657 -1.57 2.65 21.29
CA VAL A 657 -1.30 1.99 20.01
C VAL A 657 -0.16 2.71 19.32
N VAL A 658 0.89 1.97 18.97
CA VAL A 658 2.04 2.51 18.23
C VAL A 658 1.77 2.40 16.74
N LEU A 659 1.76 3.52 16.04
CA LEU A 659 1.71 3.54 14.59
C LEU A 659 3.10 3.20 14.05
N ASP A 660 3.22 2.03 13.44
CA ASP A 660 4.46 1.50 12.92
C ASP A 660 4.64 1.85 11.45
N ARG A 661 5.50 2.84 11.20
CA ARG A 661 5.83 3.29 9.86
C ARG A 661 6.83 2.34 9.22
N ALA A 662 6.40 1.67 8.15
CA ALA A 662 7.22 0.74 7.38
C ALA A 662 7.88 -0.40 8.20
N ASP A 663 7.20 -0.87 9.25
CA ASP A 663 7.66 -1.97 10.11
C ASP A 663 9.04 -1.71 10.75
N THR A 664 9.23 -0.47 11.21
CA THR A 664 10.51 0.01 11.78
C THR A 664 10.47 0.14 13.29
N ALA A 665 9.29 0.22 13.90
CA ALA A 665 9.15 0.31 15.35
C ALA A 665 9.61 -0.98 16.04
N PRO A 666 10.28 -0.90 17.20
CA PRO A 666 10.67 -2.09 17.96
C PRO A 666 9.42 -2.82 18.43
N LYS A 667 9.30 -4.12 18.12
CA LYS A 667 8.20 -4.98 18.60
C LYS A 667 8.47 -5.37 20.05
N ILE A 668 7.65 -4.86 20.96
CA ILE A 668 7.73 -5.08 22.40
C ILE A 668 6.47 -5.80 22.84
N ASP A 669 6.64 -6.93 23.51
CA ASP A 669 5.52 -7.73 24.02
C ASP A 669 4.66 -6.89 24.97
N GLY A 670 3.34 -6.95 24.81
CA GLY A 670 2.39 -6.14 25.59
C GLY A 670 2.04 -4.78 24.98
N ILE A 671 2.70 -4.36 23.91
CA ILE A 671 2.35 -3.14 23.15
C ILE A 671 1.57 -3.51 21.88
N ARG A 672 0.53 -2.73 21.57
CA ARG A 672 -0.23 -2.86 20.31
C ARG A 672 0.39 -1.98 19.22
N TYR A 673 0.41 -2.50 18.00
CA TYR A 673 0.98 -1.84 16.83
C TYR A 673 -0.02 -1.81 15.68
N ARG A 674 -0.03 -0.71 14.94
CA ARG A 674 -0.78 -0.55 13.69
C ARG A 674 0.18 -0.16 12.57
N ASN A 675 0.29 -0.98 11.53
CA ASN A 675 1.17 -0.69 10.40
C ASN A 675 0.58 0.42 9.53
N ILE A 676 1.41 1.41 9.18
CA ILE A 676 1.00 2.56 8.37
C ILE A 676 2.09 2.93 7.34
N SER A 677 1.75 3.83 6.42
CA SER A 677 2.65 4.29 5.36
C SER A 677 3.91 4.99 5.92
N PRO A 678 5.06 4.85 5.23
CA PRO A 678 6.30 5.54 5.61
C PRO A 678 6.13 7.06 5.55
N TYR A 679 6.72 7.75 6.51
CA TYR A 679 6.76 9.20 6.54
C TYR A 679 7.75 9.76 5.51
N ASN A 680 7.39 10.89 4.89
CA ASN A 680 8.22 11.60 3.92
C ASN A 680 8.00 13.11 4.01
N TYR A 681 9.07 13.87 4.24
CA TYR A 681 9.06 15.34 4.31
C TYR A 681 8.55 16.04 3.03
N ASN A 682 8.47 15.35 1.90
CA ASN A 682 7.92 15.91 0.66
C ASN A 682 6.39 15.83 0.57
N ASN A 683 5.71 15.23 1.56
CA ASN A 683 4.27 14.96 1.48
C ASN A 683 3.54 15.11 2.83
N THR A 684 3.93 16.10 3.63
CA THR A 684 3.47 16.30 5.01
C THR A 684 1.95 16.54 5.11
N GLU A 685 1.37 17.31 4.19
CA GLU A 685 -0.09 17.56 4.14
C GLU A 685 -0.92 16.28 4.03
N SER A 686 -0.55 15.36 3.15
CA SER A 686 -1.24 14.07 3.03
C SER A 686 -1.03 13.20 4.26
N ASP A 687 0.10 13.37 4.95
CA ASP A 687 0.43 12.63 6.15
C ASP A 687 -0.44 13.09 7.33
N HIS A 688 -0.66 14.40 7.47
CA HIS A 688 -1.60 14.97 8.45
C HIS A 688 -3.03 14.41 8.25
N GLN A 689 -3.50 14.35 7.00
CA GLN A 689 -4.82 13.79 6.67
C GLN A 689 -4.91 12.30 6.99
N MET A 690 -3.91 11.52 6.61
CA MET A 690 -3.86 10.09 6.91
C MET A 690 -3.83 9.85 8.43
N LEU A 691 -3.02 10.61 9.17
CA LEU A 691 -2.96 10.53 10.63
C LEU A 691 -4.30 10.88 11.27
N GLN A 692 -5.00 11.92 10.79
CA GLN A 692 -6.34 12.24 11.27
C GLN A 692 -7.31 11.08 11.04
N GLN A 693 -7.35 10.54 9.82
CA GLN A 693 -8.21 9.40 9.50
C GLN A 693 -7.93 8.21 10.42
N ILE A 694 -6.65 7.91 10.71
CA ILE A 694 -6.28 6.83 11.63
C ILE A 694 -6.73 7.15 13.07
N CYS A 695 -6.59 8.40 13.52
CA CYS A 695 -7.10 8.81 14.83
C CYS A 695 -8.61 8.59 14.92
N ASP A 696 -9.38 8.95 13.89
CA ASP A 696 -10.83 8.77 13.85
C ASP A 696 -11.20 7.28 13.87
N GLU A 697 -10.50 6.46 13.07
CA GLU A 697 -10.73 5.01 12.98
C GLU A 697 -10.40 4.26 14.29
N GLU A 698 -9.40 4.72 15.05
CA GLU A 698 -9.04 4.15 16.36
C GLU A 698 -9.81 4.80 17.51
N ALA A 699 -10.71 5.75 17.26
CA ALA A 699 -11.35 6.59 18.29
C ALA A 699 -10.32 7.19 19.27
N ALA A 700 -9.21 7.70 18.73
CA ALA A 700 -8.11 8.23 19.50
C ALA A 700 -8.48 9.56 20.19
N GLU A 701 -8.40 9.57 21.52
CA GLU A 701 -8.63 10.78 22.32
C GLU A 701 -7.38 11.69 22.36
N LEU A 702 -6.21 11.11 22.09
CA LEU A 702 -4.95 11.84 22.11
C LEU A 702 -3.93 11.26 21.14
N PHE A 703 -3.09 12.13 20.59
CA PHE A 703 -1.98 11.77 19.73
C PHE A 703 -0.64 12.28 20.31
N ILE A 704 0.42 11.50 20.12
CA ILE A 704 1.79 11.97 20.34
C ILE A 704 2.71 11.40 19.26
N SER A 705 3.58 12.26 18.73
CA SER A 705 4.61 11.83 17.79
C SER A 705 5.90 11.50 18.50
N THR A 706 6.59 10.44 18.07
CA THR A 706 7.99 10.23 18.43
C THR A 706 8.92 11.30 17.89
N TYR A 707 8.44 12.13 16.96
CA TYR A 707 9.11 13.33 16.47
C TYR A 707 8.16 14.51 16.34
N TYR A 708 7.81 14.95 15.14
CA TYR A 708 7.08 16.21 14.91
C TYR A 708 5.92 16.10 13.92
N THR A 709 5.37 14.90 13.73
CA THR A 709 4.14 14.71 12.95
C THR A 709 2.91 15.09 13.79
N THR A 710 1.82 15.46 13.14
CA THR A 710 0.54 15.78 13.80
C THR A 710 -0.64 15.30 12.96
N PRO A 711 -1.77 14.90 13.56
CA PRO A 711 -3.07 14.84 12.90
C PRO A 711 -3.63 16.26 12.71
N ILE A 712 -4.86 16.39 12.18
CA ILE A 712 -5.47 17.69 11.87
C ILE A 712 -6.21 18.26 13.07
N ASP A 713 -7.09 17.47 13.68
CA ASP A 713 -8.03 17.90 14.73
C ASP A 713 -7.77 17.18 16.06
N THR A 714 -7.29 15.94 16.04
CA THR A 714 -7.04 15.18 17.27
C THR A 714 -6.00 15.90 18.15
N PRO A 715 -6.30 16.14 19.45
CA PRO A 715 -5.38 16.82 20.35
C PRO A 715 -4.04 16.11 20.42
N SER A 716 -2.96 16.90 20.34
CA SER A 716 -1.60 16.36 20.31
C SER A 716 -0.76 16.81 21.49
N VAL A 717 0.12 15.95 21.98
CA VAL A 717 1.16 16.31 22.95
C VAL A 717 2.50 16.42 22.24
N PHE A 718 3.22 17.52 22.48
CA PHE A 718 4.55 17.74 21.93
C PHE A 718 5.63 17.40 22.96
N MET A 719 6.61 16.57 22.56
CA MET A 719 7.79 16.29 23.36
C MET A 719 9.02 17.02 22.81
N ALA A 720 9.51 18.01 23.55
CA ALA A 720 10.70 18.77 23.26
C ALA A 720 11.96 17.99 23.66
N TYR A 721 12.70 17.50 22.65
CA TYR A 721 14.00 16.87 22.87
C TYR A 721 15.14 17.89 22.97
N ASP A 722 15.09 18.95 22.18
CA ASP A 722 16.08 20.03 22.18
C ASP A 722 15.54 21.27 21.45
N MET A 723 16.25 22.39 21.63
CA MET A 723 16.07 23.63 20.86
C MET A 723 17.37 24.00 20.11
N ILE A 724 18.15 23.01 19.66
CA ILE A 724 19.45 23.22 18.99
C ILE A 724 19.33 24.15 17.78
N PRO A 725 18.44 23.91 16.79
CA PRO A 725 18.38 24.77 15.61
C PRO A 725 17.96 26.19 15.96
N GLU A 726 17.11 26.39 16.97
CA GLU A 726 16.70 27.73 17.42
C GLU A 726 17.84 28.45 18.17
N VAL A 727 18.52 27.77 19.10
CA VAL A 727 19.59 28.33 19.94
C VAL A 727 20.87 28.60 19.14
N LEU A 728 21.23 27.71 18.21
CA LEU A 728 22.48 27.81 17.45
C LEU A 728 22.32 28.52 16.09
N GLY A 729 21.13 29.03 15.76
CA GLY A 729 20.88 29.77 14.53
C GLY A 729 20.87 28.88 13.27
N GLY A 730 20.30 27.68 13.37
CA GLY A 730 20.06 26.78 12.25
C GLY A 730 19.05 27.34 11.24
N ASN A 731 19.00 26.76 10.04
CA ASN A 731 18.06 27.18 9.00
C ASN A 731 16.67 26.61 9.27
N LEU A 732 15.81 27.38 9.94
CA LEU A 732 14.44 26.96 10.32
C LEU A 732 13.48 26.74 9.14
N ASN A 733 13.91 27.01 7.90
CA ASN A 733 13.12 26.70 6.70
C ASN A 733 13.33 25.25 6.21
N GLU A 734 14.19 24.46 6.84
CA GLU A 734 14.28 23.04 6.52
C GLU A 734 12.97 22.32 6.93
N PRO A 735 12.48 21.36 6.13
CA PRO A 735 11.17 20.73 6.36
C PRO A 735 10.96 20.22 7.79
N MET A 736 11.99 19.60 8.35
CA MET A 736 11.96 19.04 9.70
C MET A 736 11.71 20.08 10.80
N TRP A 737 12.23 21.31 10.63
CA TRP A 737 12.04 22.39 11.60
C TRP A 737 10.72 23.12 11.39
N LEU A 738 10.22 23.18 10.15
CA LEU A 738 8.86 23.63 9.87
C LEU A 738 7.83 22.71 10.55
N GLU A 739 8.00 21.39 10.42
CA GLU A 739 7.15 20.40 11.10
C GLU A 739 7.25 20.50 12.63
N LYS A 740 8.47 20.70 13.18
CA LYS A 740 8.66 20.99 14.61
C LYS A 740 7.84 22.20 15.05
N HIS A 741 7.90 23.30 14.31
CA HIS A 741 7.19 24.53 14.66
C HIS A 741 5.67 24.38 14.49
N HIS A 742 5.23 23.59 13.50
CA HIS A 742 3.83 23.22 13.34
C HIS A 742 3.34 22.41 14.55
N ALA A 743 4.08 21.36 14.93
CA ALA A 743 3.74 20.52 16.07
C ALA A 743 3.70 21.28 17.40
N ILE A 744 4.60 22.26 17.60
CA ILE A 744 4.55 23.13 18.78
C ILE A 744 3.26 23.95 18.83
N LYS A 745 2.83 24.52 17.70
CA LYS A 745 1.61 25.35 17.62
C LYS A 745 0.33 24.52 17.74
N HIS A 746 0.36 23.27 17.29
CA HIS A 746 -0.77 22.35 17.34
C HIS A 746 -0.94 21.67 18.71
N ALA A 747 0.09 21.72 19.55
CA ALA A 747 0.11 20.96 20.78
C ALA A 747 -0.86 21.51 21.84
N SER A 748 -1.60 20.59 22.45
CA SER A 748 -2.43 20.81 23.63
C SER A 748 -1.65 20.76 24.95
N ALA A 749 -0.49 20.07 24.95
CA ALA A 749 0.41 19.99 26.10
C ALA A 749 1.86 19.79 25.68
N PHE A 750 2.77 20.17 26.58
CA PHE A 750 4.21 20.16 26.32
C PHE A 750 4.96 19.34 27.36
N ILE A 751 5.79 18.42 26.87
CA ILE A 751 6.76 17.67 27.66
C ILE A 751 8.16 18.13 27.24
N SER A 752 9.08 18.29 28.19
CA SER A 752 10.49 18.54 27.89
C SER A 752 11.37 17.52 28.57
N ILE A 753 12.46 17.10 27.92
CA ILE A 753 13.41 16.14 28.52
C ILE A 753 14.40 16.78 29.50
N SER A 754 14.40 18.11 29.64
CA SER A 754 15.20 18.84 30.64
C SER A 754 14.56 20.18 31.02
N GLU A 755 14.95 20.73 32.16
CA GLU A 755 14.55 22.08 32.60
C GLU A 755 15.09 23.15 31.64
N ASN A 756 16.30 22.95 31.11
CA ASN A 756 16.88 23.90 30.17
C ASN A 756 16.11 23.92 28.84
N THR A 757 15.78 22.76 28.28
CA THR A 757 14.99 22.68 27.05
C THR A 757 13.58 23.26 27.25
N ALA A 758 12.98 23.14 28.44
CA ALA A 758 11.71 23.79 28.77
C ALA A 758 11.83 25.33 28.75
N LYS A 759 12.90 25.86 29.35
CA LYS A 759 13.19 27.31 29.32
C LYS A 759 13.46 27.82 27.91
N ASP A 760 14.19 27.06 27.10
CA ASP A 760 14.45 27.43 25.72
C ASP A 760 13.14 27.40 24.91
N LEU A 761 12.30 26.38 25.08
CA LEU A 761 10.98 26.31 24.45
C LEU A 761 10.15 27.56 24.78
N ASN A 762 10.02 27.94 26.06
CA ASN A 762 9.37 29.17 26.49
C ASN A 762 10.04 30.43 25.93
N THR A 763 11.37 30.44 25.77
CA THR A 763 12.09 31.60 25.23
C THR A 763 11.76 31.84 23.75
N PHE A 764 11.68 30.78 22.94
CA PHE A 764 11.37 30.90 21.51
C PHE A 764 9.86 30.94 21.20
N PHE A 765 9.04 30.40 22.11
CA PHE A 765 7.58 30.38 22.04
C PHE A 765 7.01 30.94 23.36
N PRO A 766 7.07 32.27 23.57
CA PRO A 766 6.69 32.94 24.81
C PRO A 766 5.20 32.83 25.16
N GLU A 767 4.36 32.44 24.19
CA GLU A 767 2.96 32.10 24.40
C GLU A 767 2.76 30.81 25.20
N ILE A 768 3.79 29.97 25.36
CA ILE A 768 3.78 28.75 26.17
C ILE A 768 4.38 29.07 27.53
N PRO A 769 3.59 29.19 28.61
CA PRO A 769 4.13 29.49 29.95
C PRO A 769 5.03 28.35 30.44
N LEU A 770 6.12 28.70 31.14
CA LEU A 770 7.09 27.70 31.61
C LEU A 770 6.44 26.66 32.55
N GLU A 771 5.51 27.10 33.39
CA GLU A 771 4.74 26.26 34.31
C GLU A 771 3.80 25.26 33.63
N SER A 772 3.48 25.45 32.34
CA SER A 772 2.68 24.52 31.55
C SER A 772 3.50 23.38 30.93
N ILE A 773 4.83 23.49 30.98
CA ILE A 773 5.75 22.50 30.38
C ILE A 773 6.13 21.47 31.45
N THR A 774 5.75 20.22 31.24
CA THR A 774 6.11 19.13 32.14
C THR A 774 7.52 18.62 31.84
N VAL A 775 8.41 18.66 32.83
CA VAL A 775 9.79 18.16 32.67
C VAL A 775 9.87 16.67 33.04
N ALA A 776 10.30 15.85 32.07
CA ALA A 776 10.50 14.41 32.22
C ALA A 776 11.93 14.03 31.81
N HIS A 777 12.87 14.11 32.76
CA HIS A 777 14.29 13.77 32.53
C HIS A 777 14.46 12.35 31.97
N CYS A 778 15.35 12.19 30.98
CA CYS A 778 15.67 10.87 30.45
C CYS A 778 16.25 9.94 31.53
N GLY A 779 15.99 8.64 31.37
CA GLY A 779 16.53 7.62 32.26
C GLY A 779 17.92 7.13 31.86
N VAL A 780 18.56 6.40 32.77
CA VAL A 780 19.72 5.56 32.47
C VAL A 780 19.31 4.10 32.65
N SER A 781 19.61 3.26 31.66
CA SER A 781 19.37 1.81 31.79
C SER A 781 20.26 1.22 32.87
N SER A 782 19.71 0.31 33.69
CA SER A 782 20.47 -0.46 34.68
C SER A 782 21.59 -1.29 34.05
N HIS A 783 21.51 -1.52 32.73
CA HIS A 783 22.59 -2.09 31.94
C HIS A 783 23.88 -1.27 32.07
N PHE A 784 23.81 0.06 32.08
CA PHE A 784 24.98 0.92 32.31
C PHE A 784 25.36 0.89 33.79
N SER A 785 26.42 0.17 34.09
CA SER A 785 26.89 -0.11 35.43
C SER A 785 28.40 -0.37 35.42
N PRO A 786 29.10 -0.32 36.56
CA PRO A 786 30.53 -0.59 36.61
C PRO A 786 30.88 -2.00 36.10
N ALA A 787 31.99 -2.12 35.37
CA ALA A 787 32.47 -3.39 34.80
C ALA A 787 33.69 -3.94 35.55
N SER A 788 33.89 -5.25 35.49
CA SER A 788 35.08 -5.90 36.04
C SER A 788 36.33 -5.60 35.18
N ASN A 789 37.51 -5.65 35.81
CA ASN A 789 38.78 -5.48 35.08
C ASN A 789 38.97 -6.50 33.95
N SER A 790 38.45 -7.72 34.09
CA SER A 790 38.51 -8.75 33.04
C SER A 790 37.69 -8.36 31.81
N GLU A 791 36.47 -7.84 31.99
CA GLU A 791 35.62 -7.40 30.88
C GLU A 791 36.24 -6.19 30.17
N ILE A 792 36.75 -5.21 30.94
CA ILE A 792 37.44 -4.04 30.40
C ILE A 792 38.67 -4.45 29.59
N ASN A 793 39.49 -5.37 30.13
CA ASN A 793 40.68 -5.84 29.42
C ASN A 793 40.33 -6.62 28.14
N ALA A 794 39.24 -7.40 28.14
CA ALA A 794 38.76 -8.09 26.95
C ALA A 794 38.29 -7.10 25.86
N PHE A 795 37.55 -6.05 26.24
CA PHE A 795 37.18 -4.96 25.34
C PHE A 795 38.41 -4.26 24.75
N LYS A 796 39.38 -3.89 25.59
CA LYS A 796 40.61 -3.25 25.15
C LYS A 796 41.42 -4.13 24.20
N TYR A 797 41.53 -5.42 24.50
CA TYR A 797 42.19 -6.38 23.62
C TYR A 797 41.48 -6.50 22.27
N LYS A 798 40.14 -6.60 22.26
CA LYS A 798 39.32 -6.69 21.04
C LYS A 798 39.59 -5.54 20.07
N TYR A 799 39.72 -4.31 20.58
CA TYR A 799 39.91 -3.11 19.75
C TYR A 799 41.36 -2.62 19.68
N GLY A 800 42.33 -3.38 20.21
CA GLY A 800 43.75 -3.00 20.18
C GLY A 800 44.09 -1.74 20.98
N ILE A 801 43.33 -1.45 22.04
CA ILE A 801 43.54 -0.29 22.92
C ILE A 801 44.61 -0.66 23.96
N ASN A 802 45.83 -0.21 23.74
CA ASN A 802 47.01 -0.67 24.50
C ASN A 802 47.36 0.24 25.68
N LYS A 803 46.77 1.44 25.74
CA LYS A 803 47.03 2.45 26.78
C LYS A 803 45.76 2.78 27.57
N PRO A 804 45.85 3.47 28.72
CA PRO A 804 44.70 4.19 29.25
C PRO A 804 44.18 5.19 28.21
N TYR A 805 42.89 5.50 28.19
CA TYR A 805 42.32 6.33 27.14
C TYR A 805 41.28 7.34 27.64
N PHE A 806 41.14 8.44 26.91
CA PHE A 806 39.99 9.34 27.02
C PHE A 806 38.93 8.95 26.00
N LEU A 807 37.66 9.03 26.38
CA LEU A 807 36.51 8.69 25.53
C LEU A 807 35.81 9.97 25.06
N LEU A 808 35.45 10.03 23.78
CA LEU A 808 34.71 11.13 23.15
C LEU A 808 33.36 10.64 22.61
N GLY A 809 32.28 11.34 22.91
CA GLY A 809 30.91 11.02 22.46
C GLY A 809 30.57 11.52 21.04
N GLY A 810 31.48 11.35 20.08
CA GLY A 810 31.32 11.73 18.66
C GLY A 810 32.03 13.03 18.31
N LEU A 811 32.23 13.33 17.02
CA LEU A 811 33.04 14.48 16.57
C LEU A 811 32.22 15.59 15.87
N ALA A 812 30.89 15.56 15.98
CA ALA A 812 30.00 16.55 15.39
C ALA A 812 30.26 17.99 15.90
N GLY A 813 29.97 19.00 15.08
CA GLY A 813 30.36 20.40 15.32
C GLY A 813 29.95 20.97 16.68
N TYR A 814 28.66 20.85 17.03
CA TYR A 814 28.13 21.36 18.31
C TYR A 814 28.68 20.61 19.54
N LYS A 815 29.27 19.42 19.37
CA LYS A 815 29.93 18.67 20.46
C LYS A 815 31.29 19.23 20.85
N ASN A 816 31.80 20.20 20.07
CA ASN A 816 33.01 20.99 20.34
C ASN A 816 34.26 20.14 20.68
N THR A 817 34.38 18.95 20.09
CA THR A 817 35.48 18.03 20.42
C THR A 817 36.86 18.54 20.00
N ILE A 818 36.92 19.55 19.12
CA ILE A 818 38.16 20.26 18.80
C ILE A 818 38.82 20.86 20.05
N LEU A 819 38.04 21.32 21.03
CA LEU A 819 38.55 21.84 22.30
C LEU A 819 39.36 20.77 23.05
N PHE A 820 38.88 19.52 23.06
CA PHE A 820 39.63 18.39 23.62
C PHE A 820 40.94 18.19 22.88
N PHE A 821 40.95 18.12 21.54
CA PHE A 821 42.18 17.86 20.78
C PHE A 821 43.24 18.96 21.00
N GLN A 822 42.82 20.23 20.99
CA GLN A 822 43.72 21.35 21.25
C GLN A 822 44.34 21.25 22.65
N ALA A 823 43.55 20.97 23.68
CA ALA A 823 44.01 20.81 25.06
C ALA A 823 44.88 19.56 25.26
N PHE A 824 44.44 18.42 24.73
CA PHE A 824 45.16 17.15 24.79
C PHE A 824 46.56 17.26 24.19
N SER A 825 46.72 18.03 23.11
CA SER A 825 48.02 18.26 22.48
C SER A 825 49.05 18.97 23.38
N GLN A 826 48.58 19.70 24.41
CA GLN A 826 49.37 20.43 25.40
C GLN A 826 49.76 19.58 26.62
N LEU A 827 49.19 18.38 26.78
CA LEU A 827 49.57 17.47 27.86
C LEU A 827 51.01 16.97 27.67
N SER A 828 51.86 17.18 28.69
CA SER A 828 53.25 16.71 28.68
C SER A 828 53.36 15.19 28.59
N ASN A 829 52.36 14.47 29.11
CA ASN A 829 52.29 13.01 29.12
C ASN A 829 51.33 12.42 28.06
N LYS A 830 50.91 13.19 27.03
CA LYS A 830 49.92 12.75 26.03
C LYS A 830 50.20 11.39 25.39
N HIS A 831 51.47 11.07 25.15
CA HIS A 831 51.90 9.79 24.57
C HIS A 831 51.59 8.57 25.44
N SER A 832 51.20 8.78 26.70
CA SER A 832 50.77 7.73 27.63
C SER A 832 49.31 7.32 27.44
N PHE A 833 48.56 8.02 26.57
CA PHE A 833 47.14 7.79 26.35
C PHE A 833 46.82 7.44 24.89
N ASP A 834 45.78 6.62 24.74
CA ASP A 834 45.03 6.47 23.50
C ASP A 834 43.76 7.36 23.55
N ILE A 835 43.11 7.55 22.41
CA ILE A 835 41.85 8.29 22.29
C ILE A 835 40.81 7.35 21.68
N VAL A 836 39.66 7.22 22.31
CA VAL A 836 38.52 6.45 21.79
C VAL A 836 37.38 7.41 21.47
N SER A 837 36.76 7.27 20.31
CA SER A 837 35.59 8.06 19.91
C SER A 837 34.49 7.16 19.38
N THR A 838 33.25 7.38 19.84
CA THR A 838 32.05 6.64 19.41
C THR A 838 30.88 7.59 19.20
N GLY A 839 29.97 7.26 18.27
CA GLY A 839 28.85 8.12 17.86
C GLY A 839 29.07 8.79 16.50
N ALA A 840 28.23 9.79 16.19
CA ALA A 840 28.24 10.45 14.88
C ALA A 840 29.61 11.09 14.56
N GLY A 841 30.11 10.85 13.34
CA GLY A 841 31.35 11.43 12.83
C GLY A 841 32.63 10.88 13.47
N ASN A 842 32.72 9.58 13.79
CA ASN A 842 33.88 8.98 14.47
C ASN A 842 35.19 8.86 13.65
N GLN A 843 35.29 9.52 12.49
CA GLN A 843 36.53 9.57 11.70
C GLN A 843 37.30 10.86 11.99
N LEU A 844 38.58 10.73 12.36
CA LEU A 844 39.44 11.88 12.61
C LEU A 844 39.79 12.60 11.30
N SER A 845 39.39 13.86 11.18
CA SER A 845 39.72 14.71 10.03
C SER A 845 41.24 14.88 9.89
N SER A 846 41.71 15.13 8.66
CA SER A 846 43.13 15.38 8.38
C SER A 846 43.67 16.58 9.16
N GLU A 847 42.85 17.61 9.36
CA GLU A 847 43.18 18.82 10.12
C GLU A 847 43.51 18.51 11.59
N TRP A 848 42.82 17.53 12.19
CA TRP A 848 42.94 17.24 13.61
C TRP A 848 44.08 16.27 13.94
N ARG A 849 44.64 15.58 12.94
CA ARG A 849 45.77 14.62 13.11
C ARG A 849 46.99 15.25 13.77
N ARG A 850 47.23 16.55 13.57
CA ARG A 850 48.36 17.26 14.20
C ARG A 850 48.29 17.24 15.73
N TYR A 851 47.08 17.20 16.30
CA TYR A 851 46.86 17.22 17.75
C TYR A 851 47.06 15.84 18.40
N THR A 852 46.93 14.77 17.61
CA THR A 852 47.05 13.37 18.06
C THR A 852 48.39 12.74 17.73
N ALA A 853 49.37 13.51 17.24
CA ALA A 853 50.68 13.01 16.86
C ALA A 853 51.35 12.22 18.01
N GLY A 854 51.68 10.95 17.73
CA GLY A 854 52.28 10.02 18.71
C GLY A 854 51.30 9.35 19.67
N CYS A 855 49.99 9.41 19.40
CA CYS A 855 48.93 8.70 20.11
C CYS A 855 48.08 7.89 19.12
N THR A 856 47.40 6.85 19.59
CA THR A 856 46.48 6.06 18.74
C THR A 856 45.08 6.62 18.89
N PHE A 857 44.42 6.92 17.76
CA PHE A 857 43.01 7.30 17.73
C PHE A 857 42.17 6.11 17.26
N HIS A 858 41.16 5.74 18.04
CA HIS A 858 40.25 4.63 17.80
C HIS A 858 38.84 5.18 17.56
N GLY A 859 38.44 5.29 16.28
CA GLY A 859 37.06 5.59 15.90
C GLY A 859 36.25 4.29 15.85
N LEU A 860 35.35 4.10 16.82
CA LEU A 860 34.61 2.86 17.01
C LEU A 860 33.10 3.07 16.82
N GLN A 861 32.42 2.02 16.37
CA GLN A 861 30.96 1.89 16.51
C GLN A 861 30.72 0.79 17.54
N LEU A 862 30.01 1.13 18.62
CA LEU A 862 29.85 0.28 19.78
C LEU A 862 28.37 -0.04 20.01
N SER A 863 28.08 -1.29 20.35
CA SER A 863 26.81 -1.68 20.98
C SER A 863 26.69 -1.11 22.40
N ASP A 864 25.51 -1.16 23.01
CA ASP A 864 25.31 -0.68 24.39
C ASP A 864 26.19 -1.46 25.39
N ASP A 865 26.33 -2.78 25.22
CA ASP A 865 27.24 -3.64 26.00
C ASP A 865 28.70 -3.15 25.91
N GLU A 866 29.16 -2.87 24.69
CA GLU A 866 30.53 -2.39 24.47
C GLU A 866 30.72 -0.94 24.92
N LEU A 867 29.68 -0.12 24.81
CA LEU A 867 29.67 1.26 25.27
C LEU A 867 29.78 1.32 26.79
N ARG A 868 29.08 0.44 27.52
CA ARG A 868 29.26 0.24 28.97
C ARG A 868 30.72 -0.04 29.31
N LEU A 869 31.35 -0.98 28.59
CA LEU A 869 32.76 -1.34 28.81
C LEU A 869 33.70 -0.18 28.44
N ALA A 870 33.39 0.56 27.38
CA ALA A 870 34.14 1.74 26.97
C ALA A 870 34.09 2.85 28.03
N TYR A 871 32.93 3.11 28.64
CA TYR A 871 32.82 4.04 29.76
C TYR A 871 33.60 3.54 30.97
N ALA A 872 33.36 2.30 31.42
CA ALA A 872 33.98 1.74 32.61
C ALA A 872 35.52 1.69 32.52
N GLY A 873 36.07 1.49 31.31
CA GLY A 873 37.52 1.46 31.06
C GLY A 873 38.18 2.82 30.82
N ALA A 874 37.42 3.90 30.61
CA ALA A 874 37.96 5.20 30.24
C ALA A 874 38.54 5.96 31.44
N ILE A 875 39.58 6.76 31.20
CA ILE A 875 40.05 7.78 32.15
C ILE A 875 38.92 8.79 32.38
N ALA A 876 38.37 9.36 31.32
CA ALA A 876 37.16 10.15 31.45
C ALA A 876 36.40 10.13 30.13
N LEU A 877 35.08 10.28 30.23
CA LEU A 877 34.32 10.83 29.12
C LEU A 877 34.61 12.33 29.06
N VAL A 878 35.04 12.81 27.89
CA VAL A 878 35.18 14.23 27.61
C VAL A 878 34.08 14.63 26.64
N TYR A 879 33.13 15.43 27.12
CA TYR A 879 31.90 15.78 26.43
C TYR A 879 31.65 17.30 26.48
N PRO A 880 32.47 18.12 25.80
CA PRO A 880 32.44 19.57 25.94
C PRO A 880 31.38 20.23 25.04
N SER A 881 30.20 19.61 24.89
CA SER A 881 29.16 20.09 23.97
C SER A 881 28.74 21.53 24.26
N GLN A 882 28.52 22.31 23.21
CA GLN A 882 28.00 23.67 23.30
C GLN A 882 26.54 23.70 23.73
N TYR A 883 25.76 22.72 23.29
CA TYR A 883 24.37 22.53 23.64
C TYR A 883 24.02 21.04 23.63
N GLU A 884 23.18 20.62 24.57
CA GLU A 884 22.54 19.31 24.62
C GLU A 884 21.13 19.44 25.16
N GLY A 885 20.19 18.65 24.63
CA GLY A 885 18.82 18.58 25.13
C GLY A 885 18.72 17.97 26.54
N PHE A 886 19.53 16.94 26.81
CA PHE A 886 19.65 16.34 28.15
C PHE A 886 21.10 15.97 28.50
N GLY A 887 21.77 15.21 27.62
CA GLY A 887 23.13 14.71 27.88
C GLY A 887 23.17 13.28 28.42
N MET A 888 22.41 12.37 27.82
CA MET A 888 22.42 10.93 28.16
C MET A 888 23.84 10.33 28.27
N PRO A 889 24.82 10.65 27.40
CA PRO A 889 26.18 10.13 27.53
C PRO A 889 26.86 10.47 28.88
N VAL A 890 26.55 11.64 29.46
CA VAL A 890 27.07 12.04 30.78
C VAL A 890 26.47 11.17 31.87
N ALA A 891 25.15 10.95 31.83
CA ALA A 891 24.45 10.11 32.79
C ALA A 891 24.89 8.63 32.72
N GLU A 892 25.01 8.08 31.49
CA GLU A 892 25.48 6.72 31.22
C GLU A 892 26.93 6.50 31.68
N ALA A 893 27.82 7.46 31.41
CA ALA A 893 29.21 7.42 31.87
C ALA A 893 29.30 7.40 33.40
N MET A 894 28.56 8.28 34.08
CA MET A 894 28.51 8.32 35.54
C MET A 894 27.98 7.01 36.14
N ALA A 895 26.96 6.40 35.53
CA ALA A 895 26.42 5.11 35.96
C ALA A 895 27.43 3.96 35.82
N CYS A 896 28.33 4.04 34.83
CA CYS A 896 29.42 3.08 34.65
C CYS A 896 30.63 3.32 35.57
N GLY A 897 30.58 4.33 36.44
CA GLY A 897 31.73 4.74 37.25
C GLY A 897 32.84 5.41 36.44
N CYS A 898 32.49 6.08 35.34
CA CYS A 898 33.41 6.86 34.52
C CYS A 898 33.37 8.34 34.95
N PRO A 899 34.51 8.95 35.33
CA PRO A 899 34.58 10.40 35.49
C PRO A 899 34.20 11.14 34.21
N VAL A 900 33.55 12.29 34.34
CA VAL A 900 33.13 13.11 33.19
C VAL A 900 33.73 14.50 33.26
N ILE A 901 34.21 14.98 32.12
CA ILE A 901 34.60 16.37 31.88
C ILE A 901 33.61 16.95 30.85
N THR A 902 32.88 17.99 31.22
CA THR A 902 31.79 18.56 30.40
C THR A 902 31.74 20.09 30.54
N THR A 903 30.91 20.76 29.76
CA THR A 903 30.65 22.21 29.88
C THR A 903 29.52 22.49 30.88
N SER A 904 29.43 23.73 31.36
CA SER A 904 28.35 24.20 32.24
C SER A 904 27.17 24.79 31.43
N ASN A 905 26.91 24.25 30.23
CA ASN A 905 25.94 24.79 29.30
C ASN A 905 24.67 23.93 29.23
N ALA A 906 23.55 24.59 28.88
CA ALA A 906 22.27 23.95 28.63
C ALA A 906 21.86 22.98 29.77
N SER A 907 21.48 21.75 29.42
CA SER A 907 21.07 20.71 30.36
C SER A 907 22.23 19.99 31.08
N LEU A 908 23.49 20.22 30.70
CA LEU A 908 24.63 19.48 31.26
C LEU A 908 24.84 19.70 32.78
N PRO A 909 24.62 20.90 33.36
CA PRO A 909 24.61 21.10 34.80
C PRO A 909 23.52 20.32 35.56
N GLU A 910 22.36 20.16 34.94
CA GLU A 910 21.22 19.42 35.49
C GLU A 910 21.57 17.93 35.64
N VAL A 911 22.23 17.36 34.62
CA VAL A 911 22.66 15.97 34.61
C VAL A 911 23.91 15.76 35.45
N GLY A 912 24.96 16.55 35.24
CA GLY A 912 26.27 16.38 35.85
C GLY A 912 26.33 16.73 37.35
N GLY A 913 25.55 17.72 37.80
CA GLY A 913 25.58 18.21 39.18
C GLY A 913 27.01 18.49 39.68
N GLU A 914 27.32 18.09 40.91
CA GLU A 914 28.67 18.22 41.50
C GLU A 914 29.61 17.03 41.17
N ALA A 915 29.18 16.11 40.29
CA ALA A 915 29.87 14.84 40.02
C ALA A 915 30.81 14.88 38.81
N VAL A 916 30.95 16.04 38.17
CA VAL A 916 31.70 16.22 36.92
C VAL A 916 32.67 17.40 37.03
N ILE A 917 33.67 17.46 36.15
CA ILE A 917 34.52 18.63 36.01
C ILE A 917 33.95 19.53 34.92
N TYR A 918 33.54 20.74 35.29
CA TYR A 918 33.09 21.74 34.32
C TYR A 918 34.25 22.50 33.70
N VAL A 919 34.20 22.67 32.38
CA VAL A 919 35.11 23.53 31.62
C VAL A 919 34.33 24.62 30.92
N LYS A 920 34.96 25.78 30.72
CA LYS A 920 34.38 26.88 29.95
C LYS A 920 34.50 26.62 28.45
N ASP A 921 33.52 27.09 27.69
CA ASP A 921 33.55 27.06 26.23
C ASP A 921 34.81 27.70 25.68
N ASN A 922 35.38 27.06 24.67
CA ASN A 922 36.55 27.54 23.92
C ASN A 922 37.79 27.86 24.79
N ASN A 923 37.85 27.38 26.03
CA ASN A 923 38.98 27.60 26.93
C ASN A 923 39.91 26.38 26.99
N ILE A 924 40.95 26.42 26.16
CA ILE A 924 41.93 25.34 26.05
C ILE A 924 42.63 25.09 27.39
N GLU A 925 43.00 26.14 28.13
CA GLU A 925 43.70 26.01 29.43
C GLU A 925 42.83 25.30 30.47
N SER A 926 41.54 25.67 30.55
CA SER A 926 40.57 25.03 31.45
C SER A 926 40.43 23.54 31.13
N MET A 927 40.37 23.18 29.84
CA MET A 927 40.30 21.78 29.41
C MET A 927 41.61 21.03 29.72
N THR A 928 42.77 21.64 29.45
CA THR A 928 44.08 21.05 29.78
C THR A 928 44.20 20.77 31.28
N ASN A 929 43.77 21.72 32.12
CA ASN A 929 43.75 21.55 33.57
C ASN A 929 42.80 20.43 33.99
N ALA A 930 41.59 20.36 33.44
CA ALA A 930 40.65 19.28 33.72
C ALA A 930 41.21 17.90 33.35
N LEU A 931 41.85 17.77 32.18
CA LEU A 931 42.52 16.55 31.75
C LEU A 931 43.66 16.15 32.68
N CYS A 932 44.39 17.09 33.27
CA CYS A 932 45.42 16.84 34.29
C CYS A 932 44.80 16.42 35.64
N GLU A 933 43.80 17.14 36.12
CA GLU A 933 43.18 16.92 37.43
C GLU A 933 42.47 15.56 37.50
N VAL A 934 41.76 15.15 36.44
CA VAL A 934 41.01 13.87 36.42
C VAL A 934 41.91 12.63 36.54
N GLN A 935 43.22 12.78 36.26
CA GLN A 935 44.21 11.72 36.42
C GLN A 935 44.60 11.50 37.88
N LYS A 936 44.36 12.47 38.77
CA LYS A 936 44.72 12.37 40.20
C LYS A 936 43.84 11.32 40.90
N PRO A 937 44.41 10.29 41.56
CA PRO A 937 43.63 9.21 42.14
C PRO A 937 42.57 9.64 43.17
N SER A 938 42.84 10.70 43.95
CA SER A 938 41.90 11.23 44.95
C SER A 938 40.67 11.85 44.31
N LEU A 939 40.86 12.78 43.36
CA LEU A 939 39.77 13.42 42.64
C LEU A 939 39.00 12.41 41.80
N ARG A 940 39.70 11.51 41.11
CA ARG A 940 39.08 10.44 40.33
C ARG A 940 38.12 9.60 41.17
N ARG A 941 38.56 9.14 42.34
CA ARG A 941 37.71 8.35 43.25
C ARG A 941 36.47 9.14 43.68
N TYR A 942 36.65 10.41 44.05
CA TYR A 942 35.55 11.29 44.39
C TYR A 942 34.52 11.41 43.25
N LEU A 943 34.96 11.68 42.02
CA LEU A 943 34.07 11.81 40.85
C LEU A 943 33.33 10.51 40.54
N ILE A 944 33.97 9.35 40.71
CA ILE A 944 33.33 8.04 40.53
C ILE A 944 32.21 7.85 41.57
N GLU A 945 32.51 8.07 42.85
CA GLU A 945 31.51 7.93 43.93
C GLU A 945 30.36 8.94 43.80
N ALA A 946 30.66 10.18 43.43
CA ALA A 946 29.67 11.22 43.19
C ALA A 946 28.82 10.91 41.94
N GLY A 947 29.43 10.44 40.85
CA GLY A 947 28.75 10.09 39.60
C GLY A 947 27.79 8.91 39.76
N LEU A 948 28.20 7.87 40.48
CA LEU A 948 27.31 6.74 40.80
C LEU A 948 26.08 7.18 41.60
N LYS A 949 26.24 8.13 42.54
CA LYS A 949 25.11 8.71 43.29
C LYS A 949 24.25 9.64 42.43
N GLN A 950 24.86 10.44 41.57
CA GLN A 950 24.15 11.40 40.71
C GLN A 950 23.31 10.68 39.65
N SER A 951 23.87 9.66 39.00
CA SER A 951 23.18 8.87 37.96
C SER A 951 21.91 8.17 38.47
N GLN A 952 21.84 7.80 39.75
CA GLN A 952 20.65 7.18 40.38
C GLN A 952 19.41 8.09 40.38
N LYS A 953 19.55 9.39 40.16
CA LYS A 953 18.43 10.32 40.06
C LYS A 953 17.63 10.17 38.75
N PHE A 954 18.19 9.47 37.77
CA PHE A 954 17.67 9.35 36.40
C PHE A 954 17.27 7.91 36.10
N SER A 955 15.96 7.62 36.11
CA SER A 955 15.44 6.29 35.78
C SER A 955 14.38 6.35 34.70
N TRP A 956 14.38 5.34 33.82
CA TRP A 956 13.36 5.23 32.77
C TRP A 956 11.97 5.06 33.37
N SER A 957 11.83 4.36 34.49
CA SER A 957 10.56 4.21 35.20
C SER A 957 9.99 5.56 35.65
N LYS A 958 10.83 6.48 36.12
CA LYS A 958 10.39 7.82 36.55
C LYS A 958 9.91 8.64 35.36
N MET A 959 10.67 8.64 34.26
CA MET A 959 10.26 9.30 33.02
C MET A 959 8.96 8.71 32.48
N ALA A 960 8.86 7.39 32.42
CA ALA A 960 7.70 6.66 31.94
C ALA A 960 6.43 6.99 32.75
N ASN A 961 6.54 7.07 34.08
CA ASN A 961 5.43 7.49 34.92
C ASN A 961 4.99 8.91 34.59
N ILE A 962 5.92 9.88 34.62
CA ILE A 962 5.62 11.30 34.32
C ILE A 962 4.95 11.43 32.94
N VAL A 963 5.53 10.81 31.91
CA VAL A 963 5.01 10.88 30.54
C VAL A 963 3.65 10.18 30.42
N SER A 964 3.44 9.03 31.08
CA SER A 964 2.13 8.38 31.05
C SER A 964 1.05 9.16 31.80
N ASP A 965 1.42 9.84 32.89
CA ASP A 965 0.49 10.61 33.71
C ASP A 965 0.04 11.87 32.97
N ILE A 966 0.96 12.57 32.30
CA ILE A 966 0.58 13.71 31.45
C ILE A 966 -0.28 13.24 30.27
N LEU A 967 0.08 12.16 29.58
CA LEU A 967 -0.73 11.65 28.46
C LEU A 967 -2.15 11.29 28.90
N ILE A 968 -2.32 10.56 30.01
CA ILE A 968 -3.68 10.27 30.51
C ILE A 968 -4.37 11.57 30.97
N SER A 969 -3.68 12.50 31.63
CA SER A 969 -4.31 13.75 32.08
C SER A 969 -4.90 14.55 30.91
N GLN A 970 -4.24 14.54 29.74
CA GLN A 970 -4.73 15.26 28.56
C GLN A 970 -5.99 14.64 27.95
N THR A 971 -6.25 13.35 28.21
CA THR A 971 -7.53 12.72 27.84
C THR A 971 -8.70 13.20 28.68
N LEU A 972 -8.46 13.91 29.79
CA LEU A 972 -9.51 14.53 30.61
C LEU A 972 -9.90 15.93 30.11
N ASN A 973 -9.19 16.50 29.14
CA ASN A 973 -9.50 17.83 28.59
C ASN A 973 -10.95 17.96 28.07
N PRO A 974 -11.58 16.94 27.44
CA PRO A 974 -12.98 17.00 27.05
C PRO A 974 -13.95 17.27 28.20
N PHE A 975 -13.57 16.97 29.45
CA PHE A 975 -14.39 17.25 30.63
C PHE A 975 -14.42 18.72 31.03
N ASN A 976 -13.62 19.59 30.39
CA ASN A 976 -13.64 21.04 30.59
C ASN A 976 -13.66 21.44 32.08
N LEU A 977 -12.78 20.82 32.87
CA LEU A 977 -12.71 21.02 34.32
C LEU A 977 -12.43 22.49 34.66
N ARG A 978 -13.13 23.03 35.66
CA ARG A 978 -12.98 24.40 36.17
C ARG A 978 -12.48 24.39 37.61
N TYR A 979 -12.56 25.53 38.29
CA TYR A 979 -12.09 25.68 39.68
C TYR A 979 -12.89 24.81 40.65
N ILE A 980 -14.20 24.69 40.44
CA ILE A 980 -15.09 23.80 41.20
C ILE A 980 -15.56 22.69 40.27
N ASN A 981 -15.38 21.42 40.64
CA ASN A 981 -15.82 20.28 39.84
C ASN A 981 -16.71 19.38 40.71
N LEU A 982 -17.98 19.27 40.35
CA LEU A 982 -18.98 18.45 41.03
C LEU A 982 -19.29 17.24 40.16
N ILE A 983 -19.59 16.09 40.77
CA ILE A 983 -19.99 14.89 40.03
C ILE A 983 -21.31 14.31 40.56
N MET A 984 -22.15 13.79 39.68
CA MET A 984 -23.35 13.04 40.03
C MET A 984 -23.43 11.69 39.31
N PHE A 985 -24.16 10.75 39.91
CA PHE A 985 -24.34 9.38 39.39
C PHE A 985 -25.82 9.04 39.23
N PRO A 986 -26.56 9.68 38.31
CA PRO A 986 -27.97 9.37 38.08
C PRO A 986 -28.16 7.90 37.67
N ASP A 987 -29.23 7.28 38.16
CA ASP A 987 -29.69 6.00 37.62
C ASP A 987 -30.56 6.27 36.39
N TRP A 988 -30.01 6.03 35.20
CA TRP A 988 -30.68 6.29 33.94
C TRP A 988 -31.81 5.29 33.62
N ASN A 989 -32.03 4.26 34.45
CA ASN A 989 -33.18 3.35 34.32
C ASN A 989 -34.49 3.91 34.91
N GLN A 990 -34.45 5.09 35.52
CA GLN A 990 -35.62 5.79 36.03
C GLN A 990 -36.58 6.22 34.91
N SER A 991 -37.79 6.64 35.27
CA SER A 991 -38.70 7.23 34.28
C SER A 991 -38.13 8.54 33.76
N GLU A 992 -38.40 8.86 32.49
CA GLU A 992 -37.92 10.10 31.87
C GLU A 992 -38.41 11.33 32.65
N ASP A 993 -39.68 11.35 33.06
CA ASP A 993 -40.25 12.44 33.87
C ASP A 993 -39.50 12.67 35.19
N ASP A 994 -39.12 11.59 35.89
CA ASP A 994 -38.39 11.66 37.16
C ASP A 994 -36.94 12.17 36.95
N LEU A 995 -36.28 11.69 35.88
CA LEU A 995 -34.94 12.17 35.49
C LEU A 995 -34.96 13.65 35.11
N TYR A 996 -35.95 14.10 34.33
CA TYR A 996 -36.11 15.50 33.95
C TYR A 996 -36.27 16.40 35.18
N LEU A 997 -37.13 15.99 36.12
CA LEU A 997 -37.38 16.75 37.34
C LEU A 997 -36.11 16.86 38.20
N GLN A 998 -35.47 15.72 38.47
CA GLN A 998 -34.30 15.63 39.35
C GLN A 998 -33.08 16.34 38.76
N LEU A 999 -32.72 16.07 37.50
CA LEU A 999 -31.58 16.72 36.84
C LEU A 999 -31.83 18.22 36.66
N GLY A 1000 -33.08 18.60 36.34
CA GLY A 1000 -33.48 20.00 36.22
C GLY A 1000 -33.31 20.79 37.52
N GLU A 1001 -33.70 20.22 38.66
CA GLU A 1001 -33.49 20.84 39.97
C GLU A 1001 -32.01 21.06 40.28
N VAL A 1002 -31.17 20.03 40.05
CA VAL A 1002 -29.73 20.09 40.28
C VAL A 1002 -29.08 21.19 39.43
N ILE A 1003 -29.37 21.18 38.12
CA ILE A 1003 -28.79 22.14 37.17
C ILE A 1003 -29.25 23.56 37.51
N ARG A 1004 -30.53 23.76 37.85
CA ARG A 1004 -31.06 25.07 38.28
C ARG A 1004 -30.33 25.59 39.53
N THR A 1005 -30.16 24.75 40.55
CA THR A 1005 -29.51 25.15 41.80
C THR A 1005 -28.06 25.56 41.56
N ILE A 1006 -27.31 24.81 40.74
CA ILE A 1006 -25.92 25.14 40.43
C ILE A 1006 -25.81 26.39 39.54
N ALA A 1007 -26.66 26.51 38.51
CA ALA A 1007 -26.65 27.66 37.60
C ALA A 1007 -26.98 28.98 38.29
N THR A 1008 -27.70 28.94 39.43
CA THR A 1008 -28.03 30.11 40.24
C THR A 1008 -27.04 30.38 41.38
N ASP A 1009 -26.02 29.53 41.57
CA ASP A 1009 -24.97 29.76 42.56
C ASP A 1009 -24.02 30.89 42.14
N SER A 1010 -23.51 31.63 43.12
CA SER A 1010 -22.55 32.72 42.89
C SER A 1010 -21.27 32.28 42.17
N ASN A 1011 -20.90 31.00 42.23
CA ASN A 1011 -19.71 30.41 41.63
C ASN A 1011 -20.02 29.57 40.38
N ALA A 1012 -21.23 29.64 39.82
CA ALA A 1012 -21.63 28.85 38.65
C ALA A 1012 -20.59 28.94 37.52
N HIS A 1013 -20.10 30.15 37.21
CA HIS A 1013 -19.15 30.40 36.12
C HIS A 1013 -17.78 29.73 36.32
N GLN A 1014 -17.47 29.32 37.55
CA GLN A 1014 -16.25 28.60 37.90
C GLN A 1014 -16.49 27.10 38.12
N THR A 1015 -17.71 26.62 37.83
CA THR A 1015 -18.15 25.27 38.15
C THR A 1015 -18.33 24.42 36.90
N THR A 1016 -17.79 23.21 36.96
CA THR A 1016 -18.06 22.12 36.02
C THR A 1016 -18.88 21.04 36.73
N LEU A 1017 -20.02 20.70 36.14
CA LEU A 1017 -20.87 19.60 36.58
C LEU A 1017 -20.64 18.39 35.68
N LEU A 1018 -20.07 17.35 36.28
CA LEU A 1018 -19.81 16.06 35.66
C LEU A 1018 -21.01 15.14 35.91
N ILE A 1019 -21.57 14.59 34.84
CA ILE A 1019 -22.73 13.70 34.92
C ILE A 1019 -22.29 12.33 34.43
N TYR A 1020 -22.25 11.35 35.35
CA TYR A 1020 -21.87 9.99 34.98
C TYR A 1020 -23.00 9.31 34.19
N VAL A 1021 -22.68 8.89 32.97
CA VAL A 1021 -23.62 8.23 32.07
C VAL A 1021 -23.37 6.74 32.09
N SER A 1022 -24.41 5.97 32.40
CA SER A 1022 -24.33 4.51 32.43
C SER A 1022 -25.69 3.88 32.18
N ASN A 1023 -25.71 2.75 31.49
CA ASN A 1023 -26.92 2.03 31.11
C ASN A 1023 -27.89 2.87 30.23
N THR A 1024 -27.38 3.90 29.55
CA THR A 1024 -28.09 4.69 28.54
C THR A 1024 -27.09 5.17 27.49
N GLU A 1025 -27.57 5.48 26.29
CA GLU A 1025 -26.75 6.03 25.22
C GLU A 1025 -26.41 7.51 25.51
N PRO A 1026 -25.16 7.96 25.30
CA PRO A 1026 -24.75 9.35 25.54
C PRO A 1026 -25.63 10.38 24.82
N GLU A 1027 -26.10 10.09 23.60
CA GLU A 1027 -26.98 10.99 22.85
C GLU A 1027 -28.34 11.18 23.53
N THR A 1028 -28.83 10.15 24.21
CA THR A 1028 -30.08 10.22 24.97
C THR A 1028 -29.90 11.10 26.20
N ALA A 1029 -28.77 10.96 26.89
CA ALA A 1029 -28.41 11.85 28.00
C ALA A 1029 -28.29 13.31 27.54
N ASP A 1030 -27.60 13.56 26.43
CA ASP A 1030 -27.46 14.90 25.85
C ASP A 1030 -28.79 15.52 25.41
N LEU A 1031 -29.70 14.74 24.84
CA LEU A 1031 -31.04 15.20 24.47
C LEU A 1031 -31.84 15.64 25.70
N ILE A 1032 -31.83 14.85 26.77
CA ILE A 1032 -32.49 15.18 28.04
C ILE A 1032 -31.89 16.46 28.63
N LEU A 1033 -30.56 16.55 28.70
CA LEU A 1033 -29.86 17.73 29.23
C LEU A 1033 -30.12 18.98 28.39
N SER A 1034 -30.14 18.85 27.06
CA SER A 1034 -30.45 19.95 26.15
C SER A 1034 -31.89 20.45 26.34
N SER A 1035 -32.86 19.54 26.50
CA SER A 1035 -34.24 19.91 26.77
C SER A 1035 -34.42 20.54 28.15
N ILE A 1036 -33.73 20.04 29.19
CA ILE A 1036 -33.70 20.68 30.50
C ILE A 1036 -33.15 22.10 30.38
N ALA A 1037 -32.03 22.26 29.66
CA ALA A 1037 -31.42 23.57 29.46
C ALA A 1037 -32.35 24.54 28.72
N MET A 1038 -33.04 24.08 27.67
CA MET A 1038 -34.04 24.89 26.97
C MET A 1038 -35.21 25.30 27.86
N ASN A 1039 -35.74 24.37 28.68
CA ASN A 1039 -36.84 24.68 29.59
C ASN A 1039 -36.43 25.70 30.65
N LEU A 1040 -35.25 25.54 31.27
CA LEU A 1040 -34.73 26.50 32.26
C LEU A 1040 -34.46 27.88 31.64
N MET A 1041 -34.00 27.94 30.38
CA MET A 1041 -33.87 29.21 29.66
C MET A 1041 -35.22 29.87 29.35
N MET A 1042 -36.23 29.08 28.96
CA MET A 1042 -37.53 29.62 28.53
C MET A 1042 -38.48 29.96 29.69
N GLU A 1043 -38.52 29.15 30.73
CA GLU A 1043 -39.48 29.30 31.84
C GLU A 1043 -38.91 30.07 33.02
N ASP A 1044 -37.61 29.88 33.34
CA ASP A 1044 -36.96 30.46 34.52
C ASP A 1044 -36.00 31.62 34.19
N GLU A 1045 -35.81 31.96 32.91
CA GLU A 1045 -34.85 32.97 32.42
C GLU A 1045 -33.39 32.70 32.85
N ILE A 1046 -33.01 31.42 33.05
CA ILE A 1046 -31.65 31.01 33.46
C ILE A 1046 -30.84 30.58 32.24
N ASP A 1047 -29.80 31.34 31.90
CA ASP A 1047 -28.86 30.96 30.83
C ASP A 1047 -27.77 30.02 31.35
N ILE A 1048 -27.89 28.74 31.04
CA ILE A 1048 -26.94 27.70 31.44
C ILE A 1048 -25.67 27.74 30.59
N THR A 1049 -25.79 28.17 29.33
CA THR A 1049 -24.68 28.13 28.36
C THR A 1049 -23.56 29.11 28.71
N GLU A 1050 -23.89 30.23 29.37
CA GLU A 1050 -22.91 31.19 29.87
C GLU A 1050 -22.60 31.03 31.36
N SER A 1051 -23.49 30.41 32.14
CA SER A 1051 -23.35 30.37 33.60
C SER A 1051 -22.52 29.23 34.15
N MET A 1052 -22.45 28.05 33.54
CA MET A 1052 -21.67 26.91 34.07
C MET A 1052 -21.19 25.97 32.96
N GLN A 1053 -20.31 25.01 33.27
CA GLN A 1053 -19.97 23.92 32.36
C GLN A 1053 -20.70 22.63 32.75
N ILE A 1054 -21.28 21.94 31.79
CA ILE A 1054 -21.77 20.56 31.96
C ILE A 1054 -20.91 19.65 31.08
N SER A 1055 -20.55 18.48 31.59
CA SER A 1055 -19.79 17.48 30.83
C SER A 1055 -20.22 16.07 31.21
N LEU A 1056 -20.47 15.25 30.19
CA LEU A 1056 -20.81 13.85 30.38
C LEU A 1056 -19.54 13.04 30.65
N VAL A 1057 -19.61 12.13 31.62
CA VAL A 1057 -18.57 11.14 31.88
C VAL A 1057 -19.09 9.79 31.41
N VAL A 1058 -18.67 9.41 30.21
CA VAL A 1058 -18.96 8.12 29.57
C VAL A 1058 -17.74 7.21 29.77
N GLU A 1059 -17.95 6.01 30.29
CA GLU A 1059 -16.93 4.95 30.43
C GLU A 1059 -15.50 5.41 30.80
N ILE A 1060 -15.29 5.83 32.05
CA ILE A 1060 -13.98 6.25 32.56
C ILE A 1060 -13.13 5.08 33.08
N SER A 1061 -11.85 5.02 32.69
CA SER A 1061 -10.90 4.00 33.21
C SER A 1061 -10.47 4.25 34.66
N GLU A 1062 -9.95 3.21 35.33
CA GLU A 1062 -9.40 3.37 36.69
C GLU A 1062 -8.26 4.40 36.75
N LYS A 1063 -7.40 4.46 35.73
CA LYS A 1063 -6.29 5.40 35.70
C LYS A 1063 -6.77 6.83 35.46
N GLN A 1064 -7.71 7.04 34.53
CA GLN A 1064 -8.38 8.34 34.36
C GLN A 1064 -9.10 8.77 35.64
N TRP A 1065 -9.85 7.85 36.29
CA TRP A 1065 -10.53 8.14 37.55
C TRP A 1065 -9.56 8.55 38.66
N LYS A 1066 -8.43 7.83 38.82
CA LYS A 1066 -7.38 8.19 39.79
C LYS A 1066 -6.79 9.58 39.54
N ILE A 1067 -6.70 10.00 38.28
CA ILE A 1067 -6.22 11.34 37.91
C ILE A 1067 -7.32 12.39 38.06
N LEU A 1068 -8.59 12.05 37.77
CA LEU A 1068 -9.74 12.94 37.92
C LEU A 1068 -10.09 13.19 39.40
N LEU A 1069 -9.98 12.17 40.26
CA LEU A 1069 -10.44 12.18 41.65
C LEU A 1069 -9.89 13.38 42.47
N PRO A 1070 -8.59 13.74 42.40
CA PRO A 1070 -8.06 14.92 43.08
C PRO A 1070 -8.64 16.27 42.60
N HIS A 1071 -9.26 16.31 41.42
CA HIS A 1071 -9.90 17.50 40.87
C HIS A 1071 -11.39 17.61 41.25
N LEU A 1072 -12.00 16.53 41.73
CA LEU A 1072 -13.40 16.49 42.18
C LEU A 1072 -13.53 17.09 43.58
N HIS A 1073 -14.43 18.06 43.72
CA HIS A 1073 -14.68 18.74 45.00
C HIS A 1073 -15.67 17.96 45.85
N SER A 1074 -16.82 17.62 45.26
CA SER A 1074 -17.92 16.94 45.96
C SER A 1074 -18.77 16.12 45.00
N ARG A 1075 -19.47 15.11 45.55
CA ARG A 1075 -20.51 14.34 44.88
C ARG A 1075 -21.89 14.93 45.21
N ILE A 1076 -22.73 15.11 44.21
CA ILE A 1076 -24.14 15.45 44.39
C ILE A 1076 -24.92 14.17 44.66
N VAL A 1077 -25.70 14.17 45.75
CA VAL A 1077 -26.53 13.02 46.13
C VAL A 1077 -27.92 13.20 45.52
N LEU A 1078 -28.32 12.25 44.68
CA LEU A 1078 -29.65 12.22 44.06
C LEU A 1078 -30.61 11.33 44.86
N GLU A 1079 -31.92 11.47 44.68
CA GLU A 1079 -32.90 10.59 45.34
C GLU A 1079 -32.76 9.12 44.90
N VAL A 1080 -32.35 8.92 43.64
CA VAL A 1080 -32.08 7.60 43.05
C VAL A 1080 -30.76 7.67 42.29
N GLU A 1081 -29.76 6.94 42.80
CA GLU A 1081 -28.40 6.94 42.27
C GLU A 1081 -28.00 5.56 41.76
N ASN A 1082 -27.09 5.54 40.78
CA ASN A 1082 -26.42 4.32 40.36
C ASN A 1082 -25.42 3.85 41.42
N GLN A 1083 -25.91 3.02 42.35
CA GLN A 1083 -25.11 2.45 43.45
C GLN A 1083 -23.96 1.56 42.96
N GLN A 1084 -24.10 0.92 41.79
CA GLN A 1084 -23.02 0.08 41.23
C GLN A 1084 -21.85 0.94 40.77
N ALA A 1085 -22.11 2.07 40.10
CA ALA A 1085 -21.09 2.99 39.65
C ALA A 1085 -20.35 3.65 40.83
N ILE A 1086 -21.10 4.07 41.86
CA ILE A 1086 -20.53 4.65 43.08
C ILE A 1086 -19.54 3.67 43.73
N ALA A 1087 -19.97 2.43 43.95
CA ALA A 1087 -19.12 1.40 44.57
C ALA A 1087 -17.89 1.04 43.70
N LYS A 1088 -18.04 1.00 42.37
CA LYS A 1088 -16.93 0.74 41.43
C LYS A 1088 -15.82 1.77 41.57
N PHE A 1089 -16.18 3.05 41.71
CA PHE A 1089 -15.25 4.17 41.77
C PHE A 1089 -14.88 4.62 43.19
N GLN A 1090 -15.43 3.94 44.21
CA GLN A 1090 -15.32 4.35 45.62
C GLN A 1090 -15.76 5.80 45.86
N ALA A 1091 -16.75 6.25 45.08
CA ALA A 1091 -17.20 7.65 45.08
C ALA A 1091 -17.94 8.03 46.39
N GLU A 1092 -18.30 7.06 47.23
CA GLU A 1092 -18.81 7.27 48.59
C GLU A 1092 -17.81 7.98 49.52
N GLN A 1093 -16.53 8.03 49.14
CA GLN A 1093 -15.48 8.72 49.90
C GLN A 1093 -15.44 10.24 49.60
N LEU A 1094 -16.10 10.71 48.54
CA LEU A 1094 -16.17 12.13 48.21
C LEU A 1094 -17.09 12.86 49.19
N PRO A 1095 -16.77 14.13 49.56
CA PRO A 1095 -17.69 14.97 50.30
C PRO A 1095 -19.03 15.11 49.55
N ASN A 1096 -20.15 15.10 50.27
CA ASN A 1096 -21.46 15.33 49.65
C ASN A 1096 -21.68 16.85 49.46
N PHE A 1097 -22.22 17.24 48.32
CA PHE A 1097 -22.79 18.56 48.07
C PHE A 1097 -24.30 18.48 48.28
N GLU A 1098 -24.82 19.20 49.28
CA GLU A 1098 -26.27 19.26 49.54
C GLU A 1098 -26.89 20.29 48.59
N ILE A 1099 -27.97 19.89 47.92
CA ILE A 1099 -28.78 20.71 46.99
C ILE A 1099 -30.05 21.18 47.69
#